data_AF-A0A2E7IQ49-F1
#
_entry.id   AF-A0A2E7IQ49-F1
#
_cell.length_a   1.000
_cell.length_b   1.000
_cell.length_c   1.000
_cell.angle_alpha   90.00
_cell.angle_beta   90.00
_cell.angle_gamma   90.00
#
_symmetry.space_group_name_H-M   'P 1'
#
loop_
_entity.id
_entity.type
_entity.pdbx_description
1 polymer ?
#
loop_
_entity_poly.entity_id
_entity_poly.type
_entity_poly.pdbx_seq_one_letter_code
_entity_poly.pdbx_strand_id
1 'polypeptide(L)'
;MRIALIGLMLAATVVLTGCPDSDSGRTVNTGTAGNNGGGTTPGTELAANDLSVATDEDTTANGQLTARAPAQSTLTFTLSQAASNGLATVNDDGRFTYTPVQDFNGSDQFTYDVSNTQGGKSSGTVSITVNPIDDVPVAESASFAVQTNLELTGQLVATDADGDSLSYALDQTVSNGTLTLNSDGSFSYRSNTDYVGADSFNFVANDGNSDSSPATVNINVTAGPVNGVSRDITISSNVDGEDISFTLHEPDVLEPGQSYPLILEGHGYGGSKVNAASRSSGRLYNLLANGYGVLSIDQRGFGESGGTVRLFDPRLEGQDLLQILDWAEDATNIPWLDKSDGDIVLGAIGGSYGGGYQHTIYALDPDKRIDALAPEITWHDLRYSLFSGQVFKTYWATLLSAAGNALGNQDPQVNQGLLEGLLLNELSEENLQLLYEVSLISHCEKANAFSHNGQGVALDPVPALYWQSARDTLFNMNDARDNADCLKALGGDVRLLTKTNGHDAGDGERCGDLDKVQSIRDWFDEKLKGEAGKASYIPNYCFTLGESGTDAVITDDFPTNINGFMVPEQSITAFSHVDQANSILLSTTGSAGAVLAGVPKVTLTVSGLTELVPVDPILFLGIGIRSAGSSSDTLVMGNQVRPMRGFGNHEIELTGVNVRLQPGDEVRLLIYSGDNDRYPNSGSRVPVQVTVAGSAELPLLAADLPAPPSNTD
;
A
#
# COMPACT_ATOMS: atom_id res chain seq x y z
N MET A 1 -16.01 -22.65 -16.37
CA MET A 1 -16.50 -23.40 -17.55
C MET A 1 -17.50 -22.52 -18.29
N ARG A 2 -17.18 -22.10 -19.54
CA ARG A 2 -17.97 -21.15 -20.37
C ARG A 2 -18.03 -19.73 -19.76
N ILE A 3 -17.98 -18.64 -20.51
CA ILE A 3 -18.42 -18.41 -21.90
C ILE A 3 -17.26 -17.98 -22.81
N ALA A 4 -17.31 -18.44 -24.07
CA ALA A 4 -16.46 -18.04 -25.20
C ALA A 4 -17.31 -18.02 -26.49
N LEU A 5 -16.75 -17.51 -27.61
CA LEU A 5 -17.38 -17.26 -28.95
C LEU A 5 -18.24 -15.96 -28.98
N ILE A 6 -18.32 -15.15 -30.05
CA ILE A 6 -17.72 -15.10 -31.41
C ILE A 6 -17.75 -13.61 -31.89
N GLY A 7 -17.07 -13.10 -32.93
CA GLY A 7 -16.27 -13.69 -34.03
C GLY A 7 -15.47 -12.61 -34.81
N LEU A 8 -15.53 -12.59 -36.16
CA LEU A 8 -14.62 -11.82 -37.05
C LEU A 8 -15.30 -11.35 -38.37
N MET A 9 -14.91 -10.17 -38.89
CA MET A 9 -14.67 -9.79 -40.33
C MET A 9 -15.79 -10.04 -41.41
N LEU A 10 -15.80 -9.50 -42.65
CA LEU A 10 -14.88 -8.65 -43.45
C LEU A 10 -15.65 -7.78 -44.49
N ALA A 11 -14.98 -6.74 -45.00
CA ALA A 11 -15.13 -5.86 -46.18
C ALA A 11 -16.03 -6.22 -47.42
N ALA A 12 -16.38 -5.16 -48.19
CA ALA A 12 -16.04 -4.94 -49.63
C ALA A 12 -17.14 -4.32 -50.53
N THR A 13 -16.95 -3.03 -50.87
CA THR A 13 -16.90 -2.42 -52.23
C THR A 13 -17.95 -2.73 -53.33
N VAL A 14 -18.52 -1.68 -53.97
CA VAL A 14 -18.42 -1.35 -55.43
C VAL A 14 -19.48 -0.34 -55.93
N VAL A 15 -19.00 0.84 -56.35
CA VAL A 15 -19.28 1.65 -57.58
C VAL A 15 -20.61 1.47 -58.36
N LEU A 16 -21.29 2.59 -58.72
CA LEU A 16 -21.54 3.04 -60.14
C LEU A 16 -22.56 4.21 -60.33
N THR A 17 -22.05 5.31 -60.91
CA THR A 17 -22.66 6.21 -61.93
C THR A 17 -24.06 6.83 -61.80
N GLY A 18 -24.14 8.15 -62.06
CA GLY A 18 -25.38 8.88 -62.41
C GLY A 18 -25.12 10.32 -62.87
N CYS A 19 -25.01 10.52 -64.18
CA CYS A 19 -24.86 11.84 -64.87
C CYS A 19 -26.26 12.43 -65.21
N PRO A 20 -26.36 13.59 -65.89
CA PRO A 20 -25.77 14.93 -65.68
C PRO A 20 -26.88 15.98 -65.44
N ASP A 21 -26.56 17.28 -65.39
CA ASP A 21 -27.46 18.26 -66.00
C ASP A 21 -26.71 19.47 -66.60
N SER A 22 -27.35 20.16 -67.54
CA SER A 22 -26.72 21.04 -68.55
C SER A 22 -27.10 22.53 -68.44
N ASP A 23 -26.66 23.31 -69.44
CA ASP A 23 -27.17 24.65 -69.82
C ASP A 23 -26.73 25.87 -68.98
N SER A 24 -26.59 27.10 -69.52
CA SER A 24 -26.39 27.56 -70.93
C SER A 24 -26.05 29.08 -70.98
N GLY A 25 -25.67 29.58 -72.16
CA GLY A 25 -25.64 31.03 -72.50
C GLY A 25 -24.25 31.69 -72.41
N ARG A 26 -23.56 32.21 -73.45
CA ARG A 26 -23.82 32.75 -74.82
C ARG A 26 -23.78 34.29 -74.89
N THR A 27 -23.19 34.78 -76.01
CA THR A 27 -22.98 36.16 -76.54
C THR A 27 -21.80 36.93 -75.92
N VAL A 28 -20.76 37.40 -76.63
CA VAL A 28 -20.50 37.78 -78.06
C VAL A 28 -21.03 39.16 -78.50
N ASN A 29 -20.14 40.16 -78.51
CA ASN A 29 -19.82 41.11 -79.61
C ASN A 29 -18.69 42.04 -79.11
N THR A 30 -17.57 42.29 -79.82
CA THR A 30 -17.33 42.89 -81.15
C THR A 30 -17.75 44.37 -81.30
N GLY A 31 -16.78 45.21 -81.70
CA GLY A 31 -16.93 46.66 -81.93
C GLY A 31 -15.56 47.37 -81.89
N THR A 32 -14.76 47.32 -82.96
CA THR A 32 -14.63 48.35 -84.02
C THR A 32 -14.11 49.72 -83.57
N ALA A 33 -12.96 50.10 -84.13
CA ALA A 33 -12.34 51.42 -83.96
C ALA A 33 -13.19 52.57 -84.55
N GLY A 34 -13.17 53.72 -83.87
CA GLY A 34 -13.70 55.00 -84.35
C GLY A 34 -12.67 56.11 -84.10
N ASN A 35 -12.39 56.91 -85.13
CA ASN A 35 -11.30 57.89 -85.11
C ASN A 35 -11.85 59.34 -85.05
N ASN A 36 -11.16 60.20 -84.28
CA ASN A 36 -11.18 61.67 -84.29
C ASN A 36 -12.51 62.44 -84.12
N GLY A 37 -12.50 63.39 -83.17
CA GLY A 37 -13.57 64.39 -83.03
C GLY A 37 -13.42 65.32 -81.82
N GLY A 38 -12.22 65.85 -81.58
CA GLY A 38 -11.96 66.69 -80.39
C GLY A 38 -12.71 68.02 -80.40
N GLY A 39 -13.41 68.33 -79.30
CA GLY A 39 -13.84 69.67 -78.94
C GLY A 39 -13.01 70.16 -77.75
N THR A 40 -11.92 70.89 -78.00
CA THR A 40 -11.04 71.40 -76.95
C THR A 40 -11.47 72.78 -76.47
N THR A 41 -11.82 72.88 -75.20
CA THR A 41 -11.64 74.13 -74.45
C THR A 41 -10.15 74.27 -74.17
N PRO A 42 -9.45 75.33 -74.62
CA PRO A 42 -8.02 75.47 -74.37
C PRO A 42 -7.76 75.76 -72.89
N GLY A 43 -7.29 74.75 -72.14
CA GLY A 43 -6.87 74.92 -70.74
C GLY A 43 -6.69 73.65 -69.90
N THR A 44 -7.41 72.56 -70.19
CA THR A 44 -7.56 71.43 -69.23
C THR A 44 -7.27 70.03 -69.79
N GLU A 45 -6.56 69.89 -70.91
CA GLU A 45 -6.22 68.58 -71.50
C GLU A 45 -5.08 67.90 -70.72
N LEU A 46 -5.43 67.22 -69.62
CA LEU A 46 -4.54 66.36 -68.83
C LEU A 46 -5.09 64.92 -68.88
N ALA A 47 -4.22 63.97 -69.22
CA ALA A 47 -4.56 62.54 -69.24
C ALA A 47 -3.45 61.76 -68.53
N ALA A 48 -3.77 61.11 -67.40
CA ALA A 48 -2.90 60.14 -66.76
C ALA A 48 -2.64 58.95 -67.69
N ASN A 49 -1.46 58.34 -67.59
CA ASN A 49 -1.17 57.07 -68.26
C ASN A 49 -1.29 55.94 -67.23
N ASP A 50 -2.04 54.89 -67.58
CA ASP A 50 -1.98 53.64 -66.81
C ASP A 50 -0.60 53.00 -66.96
N LEU A 51 -0.15 52.32 -65.90
CA LEU A 51 1.15 51.66 -65.85
C LEU A 51 0.96 50.22 -65.36
N SER A 52 1.66 49.28 -65.99
CA SER A 52 1.78 47.91 -65.47
C SER A 52 3.19 47.72 -64.93
N VAL A 53 3.29 47.18 -63.71
CA VAL A 53 4.56 46.81 -63.06
C VAL A 53 4.49 45.36 -62.63
N ALA A 54 5.59 44.63 -62.81
CA ALA A 54 5.80 43.34 -62.19
C ALA A 54 6.90 43.46 -61.12
N THR A 55 6.72 42.73 -60.03
CA THR A 55 7.73 42.50 -58.99
C THR A 55 7.57 41.08 -58.48
N ASP A 56 8.59 40.55 -57.84
CA ASP A 56 8.46 39.31 -57.08
C ASP A 56 7.89 39.68 -55.68
N GLU A 57 7.31 38.72 -54.95
CA GLU A 57 6.85 38.98 -53.58
C GLU A 57 8.02 39.30 -52.63
N ASP A 58 7.69 39.91 -51.49
CA ASP A 58 8.62 40.55 -50.55
C ASP A 58 9.57 41.63 -51.13
N THR A 59 9.53 41.85 -52.44
CA THR A 59 10.39 42.78 -53.16
C THR A 59 9.67 44.10 -53.42
N THR A 60 10.27 45.20 -52.99
CA THR A 60 9.70 46.54 -53.20
C THR A 60 9.91 47.02 -54.65
N ALA A 61 8.82 47.13 -55.38
CA ALA A 61 8.76 47.75 -56.70
C ALA A 61 8.96 49.27 -56.62
N ASN A 62 9.59 49.83 -57.66
CA ASN A 62 9.81 51.27 -57.81
C ASN A 62 9.44 51.68 -59.24
N GLY A 63 8.82 52.86 -59.42
CA GLY A 63 8.45 53.33 -60.75
C GLY A 63 8.23 54.84 -60.85
N GLN A 64 7.87 55.28 -62.06
CA GLN A 64 7.62 56.68 -62.40
C GLN A 64 6.28 56.80 -63.13
N LEU A 65 5.34 57.51 -62.52
CA LEU A 65 4.06 57.88 -63.11
C LEU A 65 4.27 58.96 -64.18
N THR A 66 3.44 58.93 -65.22
CA THR A 66 3.50 59.91 -66.31
C THR A 66 2.09 60.30 -66.75
N ALA A 67 1.96 61.52 -67.27
CA ALA A 67 0.69 62.02 -67.81
C ALA A 67 0.96 62.87 -69.04
N ARG A 68 0.06 62.81 -70.02
CA ARG A 68 0.07 63.70 -71.18
C ARG A 68 -0.58 65.03 -70.79
N ALA A 69 0.17 66.13 -70.93
CA ALA A 69 -0.24 67.48 -70.52
C ALA A 69 0.21 68.54 -71.55
N PRO A 70 -0.32 69.78 -71.47
CA PRO A 70 0.12 70.88 -72.32
C PRO A 70 1.59 71.26 -72.09
N ALA A 71 2.24 71.81 -73.12
CA ALA A 71 3.63 72.26 -73.01
C ALA A 71 3.79 73.34 -71.92
N GLN A 72 4.83 73.22 -71.10
CA GLN A 72 5.14 74.08 -69.94
C GLN A 72 4.22 73.91 -68.70
N SER A 73 3.46 72.82 -68.61
CA SER A 73 2.76 72.41 -67.37
C SER A 73 3.70 71.72 -66.39
N THR A 74 3.68 72.13 -65.12
CA THR A 74 4.21 71.32 -64.01
C THR A 74 3.13 70.33 -63.57
N LEU A 75 3.52 69.09 -63.32
CA LEU A 75 2.64 68.03 -62.83
C LEU A 75 2.87 67.78 -61.34
N THR A 76 1.80 67.49 -60.62
CA THR A 76 1.83 67.02 -59.22
C THR A 76 0.99 65.77 -59.11
N PHE A 77 1.60 64.68 -58.63
CA PHE A 77 0.99 63.36 -58.48
C PHE A 77 0.68 63.05 -57.01
N THR A 78 -0.45 62.41 -56.74
CA THR A 78 -0.86 61.99 -55.39
C THR A 78 -1.57 60.65 -55.44
N LEU A 79 -1.32 59.77 -54.46
CA LEU A 79 -2.08 58.53 -54.30
C LEU A 79 -3.56 58.86 -54.02
N SER A 80 -4.49 58.34 -54.82
CA SER A 80 -5.94 58.59 -54.68
C SER A 80 -6.71 57.38 -54.17
N GLN A 81 -6.24 56.16 -54.44
CA GLN A 81 -6.69 54.93 -53.82
C GLN A 81 -5.49 54.05 -53.50
N ALA A 82 -5.34 53.62 -52.25
CA ALA A 82 -4.29 52.68 -51.85
C ALA A 82 -4.49 51.30 -52.51
N ALA A 83 -3.40 50.55 -52.61
CA ALA A 83 -3.43 49.15 -53.00
C ALA A 83 -4.07 48.30 -51.88
N SER A 84 -4.59 47.12 -52.21
CA SER A 84 -5.34 46.28 -51.24
C SER A 84 -4.44 45.29 -50.50
N ASN A 85 -3.35 44.87 -51.14
CA ASN A 85 -2.43 43.83 -50.69
C ASN A 85 -0.97 44.33 -50.73
N GLY A 86 -0.76 45.64 -50.58
CA GLY A 86 0.56 46.24 -50.46
C GLY A 86 0.53 47.73 -50.14
N LEU A 87 1.67 48.26 -49.69
CA LEU A 87 1.86 49.67 -49.36
C LEU A 87 2.42 50.43 -50.57
N ALA A 88 1.53 51.14 -51.27
CA ALA A 88 1.91 52.12 -52.29
C ALA A 88 2.24 53.48 -51.66
N THR A 89 3.34 54.12 -52.08
CA THR A 89 3.62 55.54 -51.80
C THR A 89 3.87 56.28 -53.11
N VAL A 90 3.27 57.46 -53.30
CA VAL A 90 3.42 58.29 -54.50
C VAL A 90 3.91 59.66 -54.08
N ASN A 91 5.03 60.10 -54.64
CA ASN A 91 5.58 61.44 -54.45
C ASN A 91 5.00 62.43 -55.46
N ASP A 92 5.01 63.72 -55.12
CA ASP A 92 4.55 64.82 -55.98
C ASP A 92 5.19 64.83 -57.38
N ASP A 93 6.43 64.34 -57.54
CA ASP A 93 7.15 64.23 -58.81
C ASP A 93 6.79 62.99 -59.65
N GLY A 94 5.87 62.16 -59.16
CA GLY A 94 5.41 60.94 -59.80
C GLY A 94 6.28 59.71 -59.55
N ARG A 95 7.39 59.80 -58.80
CA ARG A 95 8.08 58.59 -58.32
C ARG A 95 7.22 57.88 -57.29
N PHE A 96 7.10 56.57 -57.42
CA PHE A 96 6.36 55.75 -56.47
C PHE A 96 7.15 54.52 -56.01
N THR A 97 6.82 54.04 -54.82
CA THR A 97 7.18 52.72 -54.33
C THR A 97 5.92 51.88 -54.17
N TYR A 98 6.04 50.57 -54.32
CA TYR A 98 5.03 49.60 -53.88
C TYR A 98 5.74 48.44 -53.21
N THR A 99 5.41 48.19 -51.96
CA THR A 99 5.88 47.01 -51.21
C THR A 99 4.66 46.09 -51.03
N PRO A 100 4.68 44.84 -51.54
CA PRO A 100 3.64 43.86 -51.22
C PRO A 100 3.43 43.75 -49.70
N VAL A 101 2.24 43.28 -49.29
CA VAL A 101 2.12 42.61 -47.99
C VAL A 101 3.01 41.36 -48.05
N GLN A 102 3.61 41.01 -46.91
CA GLN A 102 4.45 39.83 -46.80
C GLN A 102 3.69 38.57 -47.26
N ASP A 103 4.36 37.69 -48.00
CA ASP A 103 3.83 36.45 -48.57
C ASP A 103 2.60 36.65 -49.51
N PHE A 104 2.44 37.84 -50.11
CA PHE A 104 1.38 38.12 -51.09
C PHE A 104 1.87 38.07 -52.54
N ASN A 105 1.41 37.07 -53.27
CA ASN A 105 1.46 37.00 -54.73
C ASN A 105 0.08 37.19 -55.40
N GLY A 106 0.10 37.56 -56.68
CA GLY A 106 -1.10 37.77 -57.50
C GLY A 106 -1.24 39.19 -58.04
N SER A 107 -2.48 39.65 -58.22
CA SER A 107 -2.76 40.99 -58.78
C SER A 107 -3.20 41.97 -57.71
N ASP A 108 -2.58 43.15 -57.68
CA ASP A 108 -3.03 44.30 -56.91
C ASP A 108 -3.05 45.55 -57.80
N GLN A 109 -3.69 46.62 -57.35
CA GLN A 109 -3.68 47.90 -58.04
C GLN A 109 -3.88 49.07 -57.08
N PHE A 110 -3.22 50.17 -57.37
CA PHE A 110 -3.51 51.47 -56.75
C PHE A 110 -3.90 52.48 -57.83
N THR A 111 -4.68 53.50 -57.46
CA THR A 111 -4.96 54.63 -58.35
C THR A 111 -4.29 55.89 -57.84
N TYR A 112 -3.91 56.75 -58.78
CA TYR A 112 -3.28 58.02 -58.51
C TYR A 112 -4.02 59.14 -59.23
N ASP A 113 -4.09 60.30 -58.59
CA ASP A 113 -4.49 61.54 -59.22
C ASP A 113 -3.24 62.30 -59.70
N VAL A 114 -3.35 62.92 -60.87
CA VAL A 114 -2.39 63.90 -61.38
C VAL A 114 -3.12 65.21 -61.63
N SER A 115 -2.48 66.30 -61.21
CA SER A 115 -2.95 67.66 -61.46
C SER A 115 -1.88 68.50 -62.15
N ASN A 116 -2.29 69.56 -62.84
CA ASN A 116 -1.38 70.53 -63.43
C ASN A 116 -1.62 71.96 -62.93
N THR A 117 -0.63 72.83 -63.15
CA THR A 117 -0.68 74.25 -62.77
C THR A 117 -1.75 75.08 -63.48
N GLN A 118 -2.48 74.49 -64.45
CA GLN A 118 -3.59 75.09 -65.18
C GLN A 118 -4.97 74.63 -64.69
N GLY A 119 -5.02 73.79 -63.64
CA GLY A 119 -6.27 73.31 -63.03
C GLY A 119 -6.88 72.05 -63.68
N GLY A 120 -6.18 71.43 -64.63
CA GLY A 120 -6.52 70.10 -65.12
C GLY A 120 -6.29 69.04 -64.04
N LYS A 121 -7.18 68.04 -64.01
CA LYS A 121 -7.07 66.83 -63.16
C LYS A 121 -7.37 65.59 -64.00
N SER A 122 -6.66 64.51 -63.72
CA SER A 122 -6.87 63.19 -64.32
C SER A 122 -6.46 62.12 -63.30
N SER A 123 -6.96 60.90 -63.45
CA SER A 123 -6.62 59.77 -62.59
C SER A 123 -6.15 58.60 -63.45
N GLY A 124 -5.13 57.89 -62.98
CA GLY A 124 -4.59 56.70 -63.65
C GLY A 124 -4.46 55.53 -62.68
N THR A 125 -4.35 54.33 -63.23
CA THR A 125 -4.20 53.08 -62.47
C THR A 125 -2.78 52.55 -62.64
N VAL A 126 -2.17 52.11 -61.54
CA VAL A 126 -1.01 51.23 -61.59
C VAL A 126 -1.50 49.82 -61.29
N SER A 127 -1.50 48.97 -62.31
CA SER A 127 -1.74 47.54 -62.16
C SER A 127 -0.43 46.85 -61.81
N ILE A 128 -0.45 46.04 -60.77
CA ILE A 128 0.74 45.35 -60.25
C ILE A 128 0.49 43.85 -60.34
N THR A 129 1.46 43.15 -60.92
CA THR A 129 1.58 41.69 -60.83
C THR A 129 2.70 41.38 -59.86
N VAL A 130 2.38 40.73 -58.75
CA VAL A 130 3.35 40.17 -57.83
C VAL A 130 3.53 38.69 -58.18
N ASN A 131 4.75 38.30 -58.54
CA ASN A 131 5.08 36.92 -58.90
C ASN A 131 5.33 36.10 -57.61
N PRO A 132 4.88 34.84 -57.55
CA PRO A 132 5.19 33.95 -56.44
C PRO A 132 6.67 33.53 -56.42
N ILE A 133 7.24 33.36 -55.23
CA ILE A 133 8.59 32.86 -54.94
C ILE A 133 8.51 31.86 -53.78
N ASP A 134 8.85 30.61 -54.05
CA ASP A 134 8.93 29.47 -53.11
C ASP A 134 9.46 29.84 -51.71
N ASP A 135 8.59 29.85 -50.70
CA ASP A 135 8.92 30.14 -49.31
C ASP A 135 9.17 28.86 -48.49
N VAL A 136 10.45 28.56 -48.25
CA VAL A 136 10.91 27.34 -47.58
C VAL A 136 10.20 27.09 -46.24
N PRO A 137 9.65 25.89 -45.98
CA PRO A 137 8.85 25.61 -44.80
C PRO A 137 9.61 25.75 -43.48
N VAL A 138 8.84 26.01 -42.42
CA VAL A 138 9.33 26.18 -41.05
C VAL A 138 8.84 25.02 -40.19
N ALA A 139 9.77 24.15 -39.78
CA ALA A 139 9.50 23.03 -38.89
C ALA A 139 9.60 23.42 -37.39
N GLU A 140 8.66 22.95 -36.56
CA GLU A 140 8.62 23.26 -35.13
C GLU A 140 9.30 22.18 -34.27
N SER A 141 10.12 22.62 -33.31
CA SER A 141 10.75 21.70 -32.33
C SER A 141 9.75 21.29 -31.24
N ALA A 142 9.78 20.03 -30.82
CA ALA A 142 8.83 19.45 -29.87
C ALA A 142 9.51 18.76 -28.69
N SER A 143 8.73 18.39 -27.66
CA SER A 143 9.23 17.63 -26.51
C SER A 143 8.16 16.70 -25.95
N PHE A 144 8.53 15.45 -25.70
CA PHE A 144 7.65 14.39 -25.24
C PHE A 144 8.26 13.65 -24.05
N ALA A 145 7.43 12.91 -23.31
CA ALA A 145 7.87 11.97 -22.28
C ALA A 145 7.15 10.64 -22.46
N VAL A 146 7.83 9.54 -22.14
CA VAL A 146 7.29 8.17 -22.24
C VAL A 146 7.93 7.29 -21.18
N GLN A 147 7.19 6.34 -20.62
CA GLN A 147 7.78 5.31 -19.76
C GLN A 147 8.47 4.25 -20.63
N THR A 148 9.56 3.69 -20.12
CA THR A 148 10.25 2.56 -20.75
C THR A 148 9.28 1.41 -21.00
N ASN A 149 9.52 0.64 -22.07
CA ASN A 149 8.63 -0.42 -22.58
C ASN A 149 7.25 0.02 -23.12
N LEU A 150 6.86 1.30 -23.06
CA LEU A 150 5.70 1.83 -23.79
C LEU A 150 6.09 2.35 -25.19
N GLU A 151 5.09 2.54 -26.06
CA GLU A 151 5.27 3.23 -27.35
C GLU A 151 4.76 4.66 -27.22
N LEU A 152 5.61 5.62 -27.61
CA LEU A 152 5.23 7.02 -27.80
C LEU A 152 4.74 7.19 -29.23
N THR A 153 3.57 7.77 -29.42
CA THR A 153 3.11 8.25 -30.73
C THR A 153 2.90 9.76 -30.69
N GLY A 154 3.10 10.42 -31.82
CA GLY A 154 2.94 11.86 -31.92
C GLY A 154 2.80 12.34 -33.37
N GLN A 155 2.59 13.64 -33.50
CA GLN A 155 2.44 14.34 -34.77
C GLN A 155 3.39 15.53 -34.77
N LEU A 156 4.17 15.67 -35.83
CA LEU A 156 5.04 16.82 -36.07
C LEU A 156 4.25 17.95 -36.73
N VAL A 157 4.71 19.18 -36.51
CA VAL A 157 4.10 20.40 -37.02
C VAL A 157 5.15 21.21 -37.77
N ALA A 158 4.73 21.73 -38.91
CA ALA A 158 5.46 22.70 -39.71
C ALA A 158 4.44 23.61 -40.42
N THR A 159 4.91 24.78 -40.82
CA THR A 159 4.11 25.78 -41.55
C THR A 159 4.81 26.21 -42.83
N ASP A 160 4.00 26.62 -43.79
CA ASP A 160 4.38 27.00 -45.14
C ASP A 160 3.64 28.28 -45.51
N ALA A 161 4.32 29.25 -46.15
CA ALA A 161 3.72 30.56 -46.43
C ALA A 161 2.86 30.54 -47.71
N ASP A 162 3.31 29.83 -48.74
CA ASP A 162 2.54 29.53 -49.96
C ASP A 162 1.29 28.66 -49.67
N GLY A 163 1.34 27.89 -48.57
CA GLY A 163 0.27 26.99 -48.13
C GLY A 163 0.33 25.62 -48.78
N ASP A 164 1.52 25.21 -49.23
CA ASP A 164 1.76 23.96 -49.94
C ASP A 164 1.67 22.71 -49.04
N SER A 165 1.57 21.54 -49.69
CA SER A 165 1.33 20.28 -48.97
C SER A 165 2.62 19.70 -48.38
N LEU A 166 2.81 19.91 -47.08
CA LEU A 166 4.03 19.48 -46.38
C LEU A 166 4.14 17.95 -46.21
N SER A 167 5.36 17.47 -46.45
CA SER A 167 5.82 16.13 -46.14
C SER A 167 7.00 16.15 -45.16
N TYR A 168 7.17 15.09 -44.36
CA TYR A 168 8.16 15.06 -43.28
C TYR A 168 9.21 13.98 -43.50
N ALA A 169 10.48 14.32 -43.27
CA ALA A 169 11.62 13.43 -43.42
C ALA A 169 12.59 13.51 -42.23
N LEU A 170 13.32 12.43 -41.99
CA LEU A 170 14.24 12.31 -40.87
C LEU A 170 15.64 12.80 -41.26
N ASP A 171 16.15 13.82 -40.55
CA ASP A 171 17.51 14.35 -40.68
C ASP A 171 18.49 13.54 -39.81
N GLN A 172 18.12 13.32 -38.55
CA GLN A 172 18.87 12.52 -37.59
C GLN A 172 17.93 11.62 -36.79
N THR A 173 18.24 10.32 -36.71
CA THR A 173 17.45 9.37 -35.89
C THR A 173 17.86 9.37 -34.40
N VAL A 174 16.98 8.80 -33.58
CA VAL A 174 17.20 8.54 -32.15
C VAL A 174 18.41 7.64 -31.88
N SER A 175 19.03 7.82 -30.72
CA SER A 175 20.20 7.04 -30.32
C SER A 175 19.88 5.87 -29.38
N ASN A 176 18.75 5.93 -28.65
CA ASN A 176 18.41 4.98 -27.60
C ASN A 176 17.04 4.33 -27.79
N GLY A 177 16.61 4.16 -29.05
CA GLY A 177 15.38 3.43 -29.38
C GLY A 177 15.21 3.18 -30.88
N THR A 178 14.02 2.75 -31.26
CA THR A 178 13.56 2.67 -32.66
C THR A 178 12.48 3.71 -32.92
N LEU A 179 12.68 4.53 -33.95
CA LEU A 179 11.75 5.55 -34.42
C LEU A 179 11.24 5.17 -35.83
N THR A 180 9.95 5.34 -36.06
CA THR A 180 9.34 5.40 -37.41
C THR A 180 8.71 6.77 -37.59
N LEU A 181 9.08 7.49 -38.65
CA LEU A 181 8.46 8.75 -39.07
C LEU A 181 7.78 8.52 -40.42
N ASN A 182 6.49 8.83 -40.50
CA ASN A 182 5.72 8.81 -41.74
C ASN A 182 5.78 10.17 -42.44
N SER A 183 5.55 10.18 -43.75
CA SER A 183 5.60 11.41 -44.55
C SER A 183 4.51 12.42 -44.20
N ASP A 184 3.46 12.04 -43.47
CA ASP A 184 2.43 12.95 -42.95
C ASP A 184 2.80 13.61 -41.60
N GLY A 185 4.01 13.36 -41.10
CA GLY A 185 4.50 13.87 -39.81
C GLY A 185 4.05 13.06 -38.60
N SER A 186 3.24 12.00 -38.78
CA SER A 186 2.97 11.08 -37.69
C SER A 186 4.19 10.20 -37.40
N PHE A 187 4.50 9.97 -36.13
CA PHE A 187 5.64 9.14 -35.73
C PHE A 187 5.30 8.17 -34.61
N SER A 188 6.06 7.07 -34.52
CA SER A 188 6.12 6.23 -33.32
C SER A 188 7.56 5.99 -32.87
N TYR A 189 7.76 6.02 -31.55
CA TYR A 189 9.04 5.79 -30.89
C TYR A 189 8.87 4.74 -29.79
N ARG A 190 9.83 3.81 -29.71
CA ARG A 190 9.99 2.87 -28.61
C ARG A 190 11.44 2.90 -28.17
N SER A 191 11.69 3.11 -26.88
CA SER A 191 13.04 3.06 -26.33
C SER A 191 13.64 1.66 -26.45
N ASN A 192 14.97 1.57 -26.38
CA ASN A 192 15.66 0.33 -26.09
C ASN A 192 15.17 -0.23 -24.75
N THR A 193 15.22 -1.56 -24.61
CA THR A 193 14.86 -2.25 -23.35
C THR A 193 15.64 -1.66 -22.18
N ASP A 194 14.93 -1.37 -21.09
CA ASP A 194 15.45 -0.82 -19.83
C ASP A 194 16.17 0.54 -19.95
N TYR A 195 16.09 1.21 -21.11
CA TYR A 195 16.64 2.55 -21.26
C TYR A 195 15.79 3.57 -20.48
N VAL A 196 16.49 4.45 -19.75
CA VAL A 196 15.96 5.59 -18.99
C VAL A 196 16.92 6.76 -19.21
N GLY A 197 16.40 7.90 -19.65
CA GLY A 197 17.20 9.08 -20.00
C GLY A 197 16.63 9.89 -21.16
N ALA A 198 17.39 10.90 -21.58
CA ALA A 198 17.01 11.77 -22.70
C ALA A 198 17.50 11.19 -24.04
N ASP A 199 16.57 11.06 -24.98
CA ASP A 199 16.81 10.71 -26.38
C ASP A 199 16.30 11.84 -27.29
N SER A 200 16.74 11.91 -28.53
CA SER A 200 16.28 12.95 -29.46
C SER A 200 16.46 12.58 -30.93
N PHE A 201 15.65 13.18 -31.79
CA PHE A 201 15.77 13.08 -33.25
C PHE A 201 15.57 14.44 -33.91
N ASN A 202 16.13 14.63 -35.10
CA ASN A 202 15.91 15.81 -35.93
C ASN A 202 15.10 15.45 -37.17
N PHE A 203 14.24 16.35 -37.61
CA PHE A 203 13.44 16.21 -38.83
C PHE A 203 13.46 17.50 -39.65
N VAL A 204 13.10 17.36 -40.92
CA VAL A 204 12.80 18.47 -41.83
C VAL A 204 11.38 18.30 -42.39
N ALA A 205 10.75 19.42 -42.73
CA ALA A 205 9.55 19.46 -43.55
C ALA A 205 9.93 19.84 -44.99
N ASN A 206 9.16 19.35 -45.97
CA ASN A 206 9.39 19.57 -47.39
C ASN A 206 8.04 19.84 -48.09
N ASP A 207 7.94 20.97 -48.78
CA ASP A 207 6.81 21.49 -49.55
C ASP A 207 6.60 20.80 -50.93
N GLY A 208 7.64 20.12 -51.43
CA GLY A 208 7.74 19.54 -52.77
C GLY A 208 8.93 20.07 -53.60
N ASN A 209 9.51 21.19 -53.17
CA ASN A 209 10.61 21.94 -53.76
C ASN A 209 11.85 21.99 -52.85
N SER A 210 11.68 22.31 -51.56
CA SER A 210 12.73 22.74 -50.62
C SER A 210 12.59 22.08 -49.23
N ASP A 211 13.72 21.78 -48.58
CA ASP A 211 13.74 21.28 -47.19
C ASP A 211 13.85 22.43 -46.17
N SER A 212 13.10 22.34 -45.08
CA SER A 212 13.19 23.23 -43.93
C SER A 212 14.57 23.21 -43.27
N SER A 213 14.87 24.21 -42.44
CA SER A 213 15.90 24.02 -41.41
C SER A 213 15.52 22.86 -40.48
N PRO A 214 16.47 22.02 -40.02
CA PRO A 214 16.15 20.91 -39.12
C PRO A 214 15.60 21.37 -37.77
N ALA A 215 14.51 20.73 -37.33
CA ALA A 215 13.91 20.91 -36.01
C ALA A 215 14.14 19.67 -35.13
N THR A 216 14.28 19.87 -33.82
CA THR A 216 14.61 18.80 -32.87
C THR A 216 13.38 18.38 -32.06
N VAL A 217 13.20 17.07 -31.91
CA VAL A 217 12.26 16.47 -30.97
C VAL A 217 13.02 15.85 -29.81
N ASN A 218 12.80 16.34 -28.60
CA ASN A 218 13.37 15.77 -27.38
C ASN A 218 12.41 14.74 -26.77
N ILE A 219 12.93 13.62 -26.30
CA ILE A 219 12.16 12.55 -25.66
C ILE A 219 12.78 12.25 -24.29
N ASN A 220 12.02 12.45 -23.22
CA ASN A 220 12.41 12.03 -21.88
C ASN A 220 11.84 10.64 -21.58
N VAL A 221 12.68 9.61 -21.61
CA VAL A 221 12.30 8.24 -21.26
C VAL A 221 12.44 8.06 -19.75
N THR A 222 11.33 7.94 -19.03
CA THR A 222 11.34 7.61 -17.61
C THR A 222 11.32 6.10 -17.43
N ALA A 223 11.74 5.59 -16.28
CA ALA A 223 11.39 4.21 -15.92
C ALA A 223 9.86 4.05 -15.88
N GLY A 224 9.40 2.83 -16.06
CA GLY A 224 8.03 2.41 -15.77
C GLY A 224 8.03 1.43 -14.59
N PRO A 225 6.87 1.15 -13.98
CA PRO A 225 6.77 0.16 -12.92
C PRO A 225 7.31 -1.21 -13.34
N VAL A 226 7.98 -1.88 -12.40
CA VAL A 226 8.41 -3.27 -12.56
C VAL A 226 7.66 -4.17 -11.57
N ASN A 227 7.37 -5.40 -11.98
CA ASN A 227 6.79 -6.39 -11.08
C ASN A 227 7.87 -6.82 -10.08
N GLY A 228 7.61 -6.70 -8.79
CA GLY A 228 8.59 -7.11 -7.78
C GLY A 228 8.78 -8.62 -7.73
N VAL A 229 9.97 -9.03 -7.31
CA VAL A 229 10.38 -10.43 -7.20
C VAL A 229 10.46 -10.90 -5.76
N SER A 230 10.71 -12.19 -5.58
CA SER A 230 11.04 -12.78 -4.27
C SER A 230 12.42 -13.41 -4.35
N ARG A 231 13.21 -13.34 -3.28
CA ARG A 231 14.60 -13.81 -3.24
C ARG A 231 14.87 -14.51 -1.91
N ASP A 232 15.22 -15.79 -1.99
CA ASP A 232 15.74 -16.54 -0.84
C ASP A 232 17.19 -16.11 -0.56
N ILE A 233 17.50 -15.85 0.71
CA ILE A 233 18.74 -15.25 1.19
C ILE A 233 19.25 -16.09 2.37
N THR A 234 20.58 -16.21 2.48
CA THR A 234 21.24 -16.85 3.61
C THR A 234 22.38 -15.96 4.09
N ILE A 235 22.44 -15.71 5.40
CA ILE A 235 23.53 -15.01 6.07
C ILE A 235 24.18 -15.92 7.10
N SER A 236 25.49 -15.77 7.35
CA SER A 236 26.15 -16.49 8.45
C SER A 236 25.98 -15.70 9.74
N SER A 237 25.48 -16.34 10.79
CA SER A 237 25.24 -15.72 12.10
C SER A 237 26.52 -15.14 12.69
N ASN A 238 26.47 -13.89 13.13
CA ASN A 238 27.56 -13.23 13.86
C ASN A 238 27.81 -13.84 15.25
N VAL A 239 26.91 -14.70 15.75
CA VAL A 239 27.01 -15.32 17.08
C VAL A 239 27.90 -16.57 17.07
N ASP A 240 27.65 -17.48 16.12
CA ASP A 240 28.32 -18.79 16.05
C ASP A 240 28.61 -19.29 14.63
N GLY A 241 28.27 -18.52 13.59
CA GLY A 241 28.57 -18.81 12.19
C GLY A 241 27.56 -19.71 11.49
N GLU A 242 26.49 -20.14 12.16
CA GLU A 242 25.41 -20.94 11.57
C GLU A 242 24.69 -20.17 10.45
N ASP A 243 24.28 -20.88 9.40
CA ASP A 243 23.58 -20.29 8.26
C ASP A 243 22.12 -19.96 8.64
N ILE A 244 21.70 -18.71 8.52
CA ILE A 244 20.32 -18.24 8.81
C ILE A 244 19.64 -17.86 7.49
N SER A 245 18.47 -18.45 7.23
CA SER A 245 17.71 -18.31 5.98
C SER A 245 16.48 -17.42 6.15
N PHE A 246 16.26 -16.53 5.18
CA PHE A 246 15.06 -15.70 5.08
C PHE A 246 14.75 -15.38 3.60
N THR A 247 13.56 -14.87 3.33
CA THR A 247 13.09 -14.52 1.98
C THR A 247 12.68 -13.06 1.99
N LEU A 248 13.28 -12.28 1.09
CA LEU A 248 12.78 -10.95 0.76
C LEU A 248 11.73 -11.08 -0.34
N HIS A 249 10.52 -10.63 -0.07
CA HIS A 249 9.49 -10.38 -1.06
C HIS A 249 9.40 -8.87 -1.29
N GLU A 250 9.68 -8.41 -2.51
CA GLU A 250 9.44 -7.02 -2.90
C GLU A 250 7.93 -6.76 -3.04
N PRO A 251 7.42 -5.52 -2.98
CA PRO A 251 6.05 -5.17 -3.39
C PRO A 251 5.67 -5.73 -4.77
N ASP A 252 4.38 -6.03 -5.04
CA ASP A 252 3.97 -6.57 -6.37
C ASP A 252 4.26 -5.62 -7.53
N VAL A 253 4.23 -4.30 -7.27
CA VAL A 253 4.61 -3.26 -8.22
C VAL A 253 5.57 -2.29 -7.55
N LEU A 254 6.75 -2.14 -8.13
CA LEU A 254 7.76 -1.14 -7.75
C LEU A 254 7.68 0.03 -8.74
N GLU A 255 7.16 1.16 -8.28
CA GLU A 255 7.08 2.41 -9.04
C GLU A 255 8.41 3.20 -8.95
N PRO A 256 8.90 3.78 -10.05
CA PRO A 256 10.17 4.49 -10.04
C PRO A 256 10.20 5.70 -9.08
N GLY A 257 11.18 5.72 -8.18
CA GLY A 257 11.36 6.80 -7.21
C GLY A 257 10.37 6.78 -6.05
N GLN A 258 9.55 5.73 -5.91
CA GLN A 258 8.81 5.44 -4.68
C GLN A 258 9.64 4.53 -3.76
N SER A 259 9.44 4.70 -2.47
CA SER A 259 9.89 3.80 -1.42
C SER A 259 8.70 3.06 -0.80
N TYR A 260 8.96 1.91 -0.18
CA TYR A 260 7.91 1.05 0.37
C TYR A 260 8.29 0.52 1.77
N PRO A 261 7.38 0.56 2.76
CA PRO A 261 7.61 -0.03 4.07
C PRO A 261 7.84 -1.54 4.00
N LEU A 262 8.56 -2.06 4.99
CA LEU A 262 8.83 -3.48 5.16
C LEU A 262 7.92 -4.07 6.23
N ILE A 263 7.43 -5.29 6.03
CA ILE A 263 6.76 -6.07 7.05
C ILE A 263 7.62 -7.28 7.40
N LEU A 264 7.98 -7.41 8.67
CA LEU A 264 8.57 -8.64 9.18
C LEU A 264 7.47 -9.67 9.45
N GLU A 265 7.45 -10.77 8.70
CA GLU A 265 6.54 -11.89 8.90
C GLU A 265 7.23 -13.01 9.70
N GLY A 266 6.90 -13.06 10.99
CA GLY A 266 7.32 -14.13 11.90
C GLY A 266 6.42 -15.37 11.76
N HIS A 267 7.02 -16.49 11.37
CA HIS A 267 6.36 -17.80 11.40
C HIS A 267 6.55 -18.49 12.76
N GLY A 268 5.78 -19.54 13.01
CA GLY A 268 5.96 -20.45 14.15
C GLY A 268 6.42 -21.84 13.72
N TYR A 269 6.83 -22.65 14.70
CA TYR A 269 7.33 -24.02 14.57
C TYR A 269 6.91 -24.81 13.31
N GLY A 270 7.84 -24.96 12.36
CA GLY A 270 7.62 -25.77 11.15
C GLY A 270 6.69 -25.15 10.11
N GLY A 271 6.14 -23.96 10.36
CA GLY A 271 5.71 -23.06 9.30
C GLY A 271 6.95 -22.55 8.59
N SER A 272 7.36 -23.24 7.54
CA SER A 272 8.49 -22.82 6.71
C SER A 272 8.26 -21.38 6.24
N LYS A 273 9.33 -20.59 6.31
CA LYS A 273 9.51 -19.39 5.50
C LYS A 273 8.81 -19.52 4.15
N VAL A 274 8.03 -18.51 3.78
CA VAL A 274 7.43 -18.46 2.44
C VAL A 274 8.55 -18.27 1.43
N ASN A 275 8.97 -19.36 0.80
CA ASN A 275 10.05 -19.31 -0.19
C ASN A 275 9.65 -18.45 -1.40
N ALA A 276 10.66 -18.10 -2.21
CA ALA A 276 10.45 -17.21 -3.35
C ALA A 276 9.37 -17.67 -4.36
N ALA A 277 9.10 -18.98 -4.45
CA ALA A 277 8.10 -19.55 -5.36
C ALA A 277 6.65 -19.52 -4.82
N SER A 278 6.44 -19.20 -3.54
CA SER A 278 5.14 -19.29 -2.85
C SER A 278 4.41 -17.95 -2.61
N ARG A 279 4.82 -16.90 -3.33
CA ARG A 279 4.37 -15.49 -3.22
C ARG A 279 2.84 -15.24 -3.31
N SER A 280 2.05 -16.16 -3.88
CA SER A 280 0.74 -15.87 -4.48
C SER A 280 -0.50 -16.24 -3.65
N SER A 281 -0.41 -16.30 -2.32
CA SER A 281 -1.58 -16.66 -1.49
C SER A 281 -1.65 -15.96 -0.13
N GLY A 282 -2.88 -15.82 0.37
CA GLY A 282 -3.21 -15.40 1.74
C GLY A 282 -2.79 -13.97 2.09
N ARG A 283 -2.60 -13.75 3.39
CA ARG A 283 -2.11 -12.51 4.00
C ARG A 283 -0.89 -11.89 3.32
N LEU A 284 0.13 -12.71 2.99
CA LEU A 284 1.32 -12.26 2.27
C LEU A 284 0.94 -11.57 0.95
N TYR A 285 0.15 -12.23 0.11
CA TYR A 285 -0.30 -11.65 -1.16
C TYR A 285 -1.06 -10.33 -0.97
N ASN A 286 -1.85 -10.20 0.10
CA ASN A 286 -2.55 -8.93 0.40
C ASN A 286 -1.57 -7.79 0.71
N LEU A 287 -0.50 -8.05 1.46
CA LEU A 287 0.53 -7.04 1.77
C LEU A 287 1.30 -6.64 0.50
N LEU A 288 1.82 -7.62 -0.26
CA LEU A 288 2.60 -7.36 -1.48
C LEU A 288 1.81 -6.57 -2.53
N ALA A 289 0.53 -6.93 -2.74
CA ALA A 289 -0.38 -6.24 -3.65
C ALA A 289 -0.74 -4.80 -3.23
N ASN A 290 -0.47 -4.41 -1.97
CA ASN A 290 -0.75 -3.08 -1.43
C ASN A 290 0.51 -2.28 -1.11
N GLY A 291 1.65 -2.57 -1.75
CA GLY A 291 2.84 -1.73 -1.61
C GLY A 291 3.61 -1.96 -0.31
N TYR A 292 3.70 -3.20 0.15
CA TYR A 292 4.60 -3.59 1.23
C TYR A 292 5.66 -4.56 0.71
N GLY A 293 6.90 -4.39 1.15
CA GLY A 293 7.86 -5.49 1.15
C GLY A 293 7.59 -6.43 2.31
N VAL A 294 7.98 -7.70 2.21
CA VAL A 294 7.89 -8.66 3.33
C VAL A 294 9.19 -9.42 3.50
N LEU A 295 9.71 -9.45 4.73
CA LEU A 295 10.74 -10.41 5.17
C LEU A 295 10.06 -11.59 5.83
N SER A 296 10.12 -12.76 5.19
CA SER A 296 9.70 -14.03 5.80
C SER A 296 10.95 -14.74 6.33
N ILE A 297 10.97 -15.11 7.61
CA ILE A 297 12.18 -15.67 8.27
C ILE A 297 11.98 -17.14 8.67
N ASP A 298 12.97 -17.99 8.41
CA ASP A 298 13.11 -19.29 9.07
C ASP A 298 13.89 -19.12 10.38
N GLN A 299 13.29 -19.52 11.48
CA GLN A 299 13.86 -19.45 12.83
C GLN A 299 15.15 -20.28 12.93
N ARG A 300 16.07 -19.93 13.83
CA ARG A 300 17.26 -20.75 14.12
C ARG A 300 16.85 -22.19 14.47
N GLY A 301 17.42 -23.16 13.77
CA GLY A 301 17.07 -24.58 13.90
C GLY A 301 15.74 -25.00 13.26
N PHE A 302 15.16 -24.19 12.38
CA PHE A 302 13.95 -24.55 11.63
C PHE A 302 14.07 -24.25 10.14
N GLY A 303 13.33 -25.01 9.33
CA GLY A 303 13.27 -24.82 7.88
C GLY A 303 14.65 -24.95 7.22
N GLU A 304 15.08 -23.89 6.55
CA GLU A 304 16.39 -23.78 5.90
C GLU A 304 17.48 -23.16 6.79
N SER A 305 17.14 -22.69 8.00
CA SER A 305 18.10 -22.14 8.97
C SER A 305 18.78 -23.24 9.79
N GLY A 306 20.11 -23.13 9.90
CA GLY A 306 20.99 -23.99 10.68
C GLY A 306 20.94 -23.73 12.20
N GLY A 307 21.95 -24.23 12.90
CA GLY A 307 22.04 -24.15 14.36
C GLY A 307 21.08 -25.09 15.11
N THR A 308 20.96 -24.84 16.42
CA THR A 308 20.09 -25.61 17.32
C THR A 308 18.93 -24.79 17.82
N VAL A 309 17.78 -25.45 18.00
CA VAL A 309 16.55 -24.82 18.50
C VAL A 309 16.76 -24.42 19.97
N ARG A 310 16.83 -23.10 20.20
CA ARG A 310 16.73 -22.48 21.53
C ARG A 310 15.66 -21.41 21.51
N LEU A 311 14.57 -21.72 22.19
CA LEU A 311 13.34 -20.96 22.11
C LEU A 311 13.51 -19.60 22.76
N PHE A 312 13.41 -18.54 21.95
CA PHE A 312 13.46 -17.15 22.37
C PHE A 312 14.76 -16.76 23.10
N ASP A 313 15.89 -17.41 22.77
CA ASP A 313 17.19 -17.05 23.37
C ASP A 313 17.71 -15.75 22.74
N PRO A 314 17.74 -14.62 23.48
CA PRO A 314 18.05 -13.29 22.94
C PRO A 314 19.52 -13.17 22.56
N ARG A 315 20.36 -14.12 23.02
CA ARG A 315 21.80 -14.21 22.78
C ARG A 315 22.12 -14.97 21.49
N LEU A 316 21.16 -15.76 20.97
CA LEU A 316 21.28 -16.49 19.71
C LEU A 316 20.25 -15.94 18.71
N GLU A 317 19.03 -16.47 18.77
CA GLU A 317 17.91 -16.17 17.87
C GLU A 317 17.55 -14.68 17.84
N GLY A 318 17.57 -14.01 19.00
CA GLY A 318 17.37 -12.56 19.05
C GLY A 318 18.44 -11.76 18.29
N GLN A 319 19.71 -12.19 18.35
CA GLN A 319 20.79 -11.54 17.59
C GLN A 319 20.71 -11.84 16.09
N ASP A 320 20.31 -13.06 15.71
CA ASP A 320 20.11 -13.41 14.30
C ASP A 320 19.01 -12.54 13.66
N LEU A 321 17.91 -12.30 14.39
CA LEU A 321 16.82 -11.44 13.95
C LEU A 321 17.27 -9.98 13.76
N LEU A 322 18.04 -9.43 14.71
CA LEU A 322 18.62 -8.09 14.57
C LEU A 322 19.62 -8.02 13.41
N GLN A 323 20.43 -9.05 13.19
CA GLN A 323 21.36 -9.13 12.05
C GLN A 323 20.62 -9.15 10.69
N ILE A 324 19.41 -9.71 10.63
CA ILE A 324 18.56 -9.64 9.43
C ILE A 324 18.03 -8.22 9.20
N LEU A 325 17.72 -7.46 10.26
CA LEU A 325 17.36 -6.04 10.15
C LEU A 325 18.57 -5.19 9.70
N ASP A 326 19.76 -5.42 10.28
CA ASP A 326 21.01 -4.78 9.86
C ASP A 326 21.31 -5.05 8.37
N TRP A 327 21.04 -6.27 7.90
CA TRP A 327 21.15 -6.63 6.48
C TRP A 327 20.14 -5.88 5.62
N ALA A 328 18.88 -5.76 6.05
CA ALA A 328 17.82 -5.09 5.32
C ALA A 328 18.04 -3.57 5.23
N GLU A 329 18.66 -2.99 6.27
CA GLU A 329 18.93 -1.57 6.40
C GLU A 329 20.06 -1.06 5.49
N ASP A 330 20.98 -1.93 5.07
CA ASP A 330 21.97 -1.61 4.04
C ASP A 330 21.26 -1.32 2.71
N ALA A 331 21.34 -0.07 2.26
CA ALA A 331 20.70 0.44 1.05
C ALA A 331 21.13 -0.27 -0.25
N THR A 332 22.19 -1.09 -0.22
CA THR A 332 22.60 -1.93 -1.36
C THR A 332 21.81 -3.23 -1.45
N ASN A 333 21.22 -3.70 -0.35
CA ASN A 333 20.42 -4.93 -0.28
C ASN A 333 18.96 -4.70 -0.67
N ILE A 334 18.34 -3.60 -0.20
CA ILE A 334 16.95 -3.25 -0.49
C ILE A 334 16.82 -1.78 -0.97
N PRO A 335 17.09 -1.48 -2.26
CA PRO A 335 17.13 -0.10 -2.76
C PRO A 335 15.78 0.65 -2.78
N TRP A 336 14.67 -0.07 -2.65
CA TRP A 336 13.30 0.49 -2.60
C TRP A 336 12.75 0.65 -1.18
N LEU A 337 13.52 0.26 -0.15
CA LEU A 337 13.06 0.28 1.23
C LEU A 337 12.80 1.71 1.72
N ASP A 338 11.64 1.93 2.32
CA ASP A 338 11.32 3.20 2.95
C ASP A 338 12.07 3.42 4.26
N LYS A 339 12.42 4.68 4.50
CA LYS A 339 13.23 5.09 5.66
C LYS A 339 12.73 6.39 6.27
N SER A 340 12.55 6.40 7.58
CA SER A 340 12.16 7.57 8.37
C SER A 340 13.29 7.91 9.35
N ASP A 341 13.69 9.19 9.40
CA ASP A 341 14.79 9.73 10.22
C ASP A 341 16.18 9.03 10.13
N GLY A 342 16.33 8.04 9.25
CA GLY A 342 17.55 7.26 8.98
C GLY A 342 17.31 5.75 9.04
N ASP A 343 16.34 5.36 9.87
CA ASP A 343 15.97 3.99 10.19
C ASP A 343 14.97 3.44 9.16
N ILE A 344 14.81 2.12 9.10
CA ILE A 344 13.88 1.43 8.20
C ILE A 344 12.43 1.60 8.67
N VAL A 345 11.49 1.83 7.76
CA VAL A 345 10.05 1.82 8.13
C VAL A 345 9.56 0.38 8.20
N LEU A 346 9.28 -0.13 9.40
CA LEU A 346 9.09 -1.55 9.67
C LEU A 346 7.82 -1.84 10.48
N GLY A 347 6.88 -2.54 9.86
CA GLY A 347 5.83 -3.27 10.56
C GLY A 347 6.28 -4.69 10.91
N ALA A 348 5.62 -5.33 11.87
CA ALA A 348 5.80 -6.75 12.14
C ALA A 348 4.48 -7.48 12.37
N ILE A 349 4.39 -8.72 11.90
CA ILE A 349 3.17 -9.54 11.89
C ILE A 349 3.52 -11.02 12.10
N GLY A 350 2.63 -11.78 12.72
CA GLY A 350 2.89 -13.17 13.06
C GLY A 350 1.92 -13.71 14.10
N GLY A 351 1.69 -15.02 14.05
CA GLY A 351 0.84 -15.73 15.00
C GLY A 351 1.64 -16.66 15.90
N SER A 352 1.13 -16.95 17.10
CA SER A 352 1.76 -17.91 18.02
C SER A 352 3.18 -17.46 18.37
N TYR A 353 4.20 -18.29 18.12
CA TYR A 353 5.61 -17.94 18.28
C TYR A 353 6.00 -16.65 17.54
N GLY A 354 5.52 -16.49 16.30
CA GLY A 354 5.75 -15.30 15.49
C GLY A 354 5.01 -14.04 15.98
N GLY A 355 3.98 -14.21 16.82
CA GLY A 355 3.38 -13.10 17.57
C GLY A 355 4.30 -12.62 18.69
N GLY A 356 4.92 -13.54 19.42
CA GLY A 356 5.87 -13.22 20.49
C GLY A 356 7.19 -12.64 19.99
N TYR A 357 7.69 -13.09 18.84
CA TYR A 357 8.88 -12.54 18.18
C TYR A 357 8.84 -11.02 18.01
N GLN A 358 7.67 -10.48 17.66
CA GLN A 358 7.47 -9.05 17.51
C GLN A 358 7.84 -8.30 18.80
N HIS A 359 7.38 -8.83 19.93
CA HIS A 359 7.69 -8.30 21.26
C HIS A 359 9.14 -8.53 21.65
N THR A 360 9.73 -9.68 21.31
CA THR A 360 11.15 -9.98 21.55
C THR A 360 12.06 -9.02 20.78
N ILE A 361 11.82 -8.77 19.50
CA ILE A 361 12.64 -7.85 18.69
C ILE A 361 12.47 -6.42 19.20
N TYR A 362 11.23 -5.95 19.37
CA TYR A 362 10.95 -4.62 19.93
C TYR A 362 11.62 -4.38 21.30
N ALA A 363 11.70 -5.41 22.14
CA ALA A 363 12.35 -5.34 23.44
C ALA A 363 13.89 -5.36 23.39
N LEU A 364 14.49 -6.00 22.37
CA LEU A 364 15.94 -6.18 22.24
C LEU A 364 16.61 -5.16 21.32
N ASP A 365 15.90 -4.64 20.30
CA ASP A 365 16.49 -3.87 19.20
C ASP A 365 17.11 -2.56 19.70
N PRO A 366 18.45 -2.39 19.66
CA PRO A 366 19.11 -1.17 20.12
C PRO A 366 18.66 0.09 19.36
N ASP A 367 18.27 -0.09 18.09
CA ASP A 367 17.98 0.97 17.13
C ASP A 367 16.47 1.23 16.98
N LYS A 368 15.63 0.45 17.69
CA LYS A 368 14.17 0.65 17.83
C LYS A 368 13.39 0.70 16.51
N ARG A 369 13.81 -0.08 15.51
CA ARG A 369 13.34 0.03 14.12
C ARG A 369 11.88 -0.36 13.89
N ILE A 370 11.20 -0.99 14.85
CA ILE A 370 9.81 -1.42 14.69
C ILE A 370 8.85 -0.26 14.97
N ASP A 371 8.14 0.18 13.93
CA ASP A 371 7.13 1.25 13.98
C ASP A 371 5.72 0.75 14.31
N ALA A 372 5.36 -0.49 13.97
CA ALA A 372 4.01 -1.01 14.21
C ALA A 372 3.93 -2.53 14.36
N LEU A 373 3.11 -2.98 15.32
CA LEU A 373 2.91 -4.39 15.62
C LEU A 373 1.50 -4.88 15.26
N ALA A 374 1.42 -6.11 14.74
CA ALA A 374 0.17 -6.86 14.51
C ALA A 374 0.31 -8.32 15.01
N PRO A 375 0.40 -8.54 16.34
CA PRO A 375 0.56 -9.86 16.92
C PRO A 375 -0.77 -10.60 17.03
N GLU A 376 -0.79 -11.85 16.55
CA GLU A 376 -1.92 -12.76 16.71
C GLU A 376 -1.58 -13.84 17.74
N ILE A 377 -2.54 -14.21 18.60
CA ILE A 377 -2.43 -15.32 19.58
C ILE A 377 -1.02 -15.41 20.20
N THR A 378 -0.63 -14.39 20.95
CA THR A 378 0.75 -14.15 21.40
C THR A 378 0.89 -14.41 22.89
N TRP A 379 2.09 -14.81 23.32
CA TRP A 379 2.47 -14.84 24.73
C TRP A 379 2.96 -13.47 25.21
N HIS A 380 2.92 -13.24 26.52
CA HIS A 380 3.61 -12.13 27.19
C HIS A 380 4.85 -12.59 27.94
N ASP A 381 4.71 -13.70 28.69
CA ASP A 381 5.76 -14.34 29.47
C ASP A 381 5.69 -15.86 29.24
N LEU A 382 6.81 -16.45 28.80
CA LEU A 382 6.88 -17.87 28.49
C LEU A 382 6.75 -18.76 29.73
N ARG A 383 7.02 -18.25 30.94
CA ARG A 383 6.69 -18.94 32.19
C ARG A 383 5.19 -19.18 32.28
N TYR A 384 4.33 -18.24 31.87
CA TYR A 384 2.86 -18.39 31.87
C TYR A 384 2.38 -19.26 30.70
N SER A 385 3.20 -19.42 29.67
CA SER A 385 2.99 -20.36 28.57
C SER A 385 3.29 -21.80 28.97
N LEU A 386 4.39 -22.03 29.71
CA LEU A 386 4.82 -23.34 30.21
C LEU A 386 4.14 -23.75 31.53
N PHE A 387 3.77 -22.80 32.38
CA PHE A 387 3.13 -23.03 33.66
C PHE A 387 1.78 -22.35 33.76
N SER A 388 0.89 -22.99 34.49
CA SER A 388 -0.43 -22.51 34.83
C SER A 388 -0.59 -22.76 36.33
N GLY A 389 -0.79 -21.73 37.15
CA GLY A 389 -0.97 -21.90 38.61
C GLY A 389 0.06 -22.83 39.30
N GLN A 390 1.35 -22.70 38.96
CA GLN A 390 2.46 -23.55 39.44
C GLN A 390 2.39 -25.04 39.03
N VAL A 391 1.65 -25.35 37.96
CA VAL A 391 1.53 -26.67 37.32
C VAL A 391 2.00 -26.59 35.87
N PHE A 392 2.78 -27.58 35.42
CA PHE A 392 3.40 -27.56 34.10
C PHE A 392 2.42 -27.98 32.99
N LYS A 393 2.36 -27.21 31.89
CA LYS A 393 1.52 -27.48 30.72
C LYS A 393 2.22 -28.47 29.79
N THR A 394 1.90 -29.76 29.91
CA THR A 394 2.62 -30.83 29.20
C THR A 394 2.45 -30.79 27.67
N TYR A 395 1.32 -30.29 27.15
CA TYR A 395 0.99 -30.30 25.72
C TYR A 395 2.03 -29.58 24.87
N TRP A 396 2.37 -28.34 25.25
CA TRP A 396 3.36 -27.55 24.52
C TRP A 396 4.77 -28.12 24.67
N ALA A 397 5.18 -28.45 25.90
CA ALA A 397 6.46 -29.11 26.15
C ALA A 397 6.66 -30.39 25.32
N THR A 398 5.60 -31.18 25.13
CA THR A 398 5.63 -32.38 24.29
C THR A 398 5.78 -32.02 22.81
N LEU A 399 5.06 -31.01 22.30
CA LEU A 399 5.21 -30.54 20.92
C LEU A 399 6.63 -30.05 20.62
N LEU A 400 7.20 -29.24 21.51
CA LEU A 400 8.56 -28.69 21.37
C LEU A 400 9.61 -29.80 21.32
N SER A 401 9.60 -30.67 22.34
CA SER A 401 10.53 -31.79 22.39
C SER A 401 10.33 -32.74 21.21
N ALA A 402 9.10 -33.06 20.81
CA ALA A 402 8.85 -33.94 19.68
C ALA A 402 9.28 -33.34 18.33
N ALA A 403 8.98 -32.06 18.07
CA ALA A 403 9.31 -31.40 16.82
C ALA A 403 10.83 -31.23 16.65
N GLY A 404 11.51 -30.62 17.65
CA GLY A 404 12.95 -30.42 17.58
C GLY A 404 13.76 -31.73 17.61
N ASN A 405 13.27 -32.78 18.29
CA ASN A 405 13.92 -34.10 18.22
C ASN A 405 13.67 -34.81 16.88
N ALA A 406 12.53 -34.57 16.22
CA ALA A 406 12.27 -35.10 14.87
C ALA A 406 13.12 -34.40 13.80
N LEU A 407 13.43 -33.12 13.98
CA LEU A 407 14.37 -32.35 13.14
C LEU A 407 15.84 -32.65 13.48
N GLY A 408 16.12 -33.17 14.67
CA GLY A 408 17.45 -33.63 15.09
C GLY A 408 18.38 -32.52 15.60
N ASN A 409 17.85 -31.33 15.86
CA ASN A 409 18.59 -30.12 16.18
C ASN A 409 18.08 -29.39 17.45
N GLN A 410 17.24 -30.02 18.27
CA GLN A 410 16.87 -29.49 19.58
C GLN A 410 18.08 -29.41 20.52
N ASP A 411 18.27 -28.29 21.21
CA ASP A 411 19.32 -28.18 22.23
C ASP A 411 19.10 -29.21 23.37
N PRO A 412 20.13 -29.99 23.77
CA PRO A 412 20.02 -30.98 24.84
C PRO A 412 19.58 -30.43 26.21
N GLN A 413 19.94 -29.20 26.56
CA GLN A 413 19.53 -28.56 27.82
C GLN A 413 18.04 -28.22 27.81
N VAL A 414 17.50 -27.77 26.67
CA VAL A 414 16.06 -27.54 26.51
C VAL A 414 15.31 -28.87 26.65
N ASN A 415 15.78 -29.93 26.00
CA ASN A 415 15.21 -31.28 26.17
C ASN A 415 15.24 -31.75 27.65
N GLN A 416 16.36 -31.53 28.36
CA GLN A 416 16.46 -31.87 29.78
C GLN A 416 15.45 -31.08 30.62
N GLY A 417 15.36 -29.76 30.43
CA GLY A 417 14.41 -28.90 31.15
C GLY A 417 12.96 -29.31 30.88
N LEU A 418 12.59 -29.58 29.62
CA LEU A 418 11.25 -30.07 29.29
C LEU A 418 10.94 -31.43 29.95
N LEU A 419 11.91 -32.34 30.03
CA LEU A 419 11.77 -33.60 30.77
C LEU A 419 11.63 -33.39 32.29
N GLU A 420 12.39 -32.48 32.88
CA GLU A 420 12.28 -32.12 34.30
C GLU A 420 10.89 -31.54 34.61
N GLY A 421 10.42 -30.58 33.81
CA GLY A 421 9.07 -30.03 33.94
C GLY A 421 7.95 -31.08 33.81
N LEU A 422 8.06 -31.98 32.81
CA LEU A 422 7.12 -33.09 32.61
C LEU A 422 7.10 -34.11 33.76
N LEU A 423 8.24 -34.34 34.42
CA LEU A 423 8.36 -35.35 35.48
C LEU A 423 8.09 -34.80 36.88
N LEU A 424 8.42 -33.52 37.13
CA LEU A 424 8.46 -32.91 38.46
C LEU A 424 7.44 -31.79 38.66
N ASN A 425 6.79 -31.27 37.61
CA ASN A 425 6.02 -30.01 37.63
C ASN A 425 6.83 -28.80 38.12
N GLU A 426 8.16 -28.82 37.94
CA GLU A 426 9.10 -27.81 38.42
C GLU A 426 10.22 -27.62 37.39
N LEU A 427 10.74 -26.39 37.27
CA LEU A 427 11.97 -26.05 36.54
C LEU A 427 12.92 -25.32 37.50
N SER A 428 14.21 -25.25 37.19
CA SER A 428 15.14 -24.42 37.94
C SER A 428 14.78 -22.93 37.83
N GLU A 429 15.01 -22.18 38.91
CA GLU A 429 14.84 -20.71 38.92
C GLU A 429 15.67 -20.03 37.82
N GLU A 430 16.86 -20.55 37.50
CA GLU A 430 17.70 -20.06 36.40
C GLU A 430 17.01 -20.17 35.03
N ASN A 431 16.35 -21.31 34.75
CA ASN A 431 15.61 -21.52 33.51
C ASN A 431 14.33 -20.66 33.46
N LEU A 432 13.63 -20.50 34.59
CA LEU A 432 12.46 -19.62 34.69
C LEU A 432 12.84 -18.15 34.51
N GLN A 433 13.95 -17.71 35.10
CA GLN A 433 14.43 -16.33 34.99
C GLN A 433 14.82 -15.98 33.55
N LEU A 434 15.50 -16.89 32.83
CA LEU A 434 15.82 -16.68 31.41
C LEU A 434 14.56 -16.50 30.55
N LEU A 435 13.51 -17.29 30.80
CA LEU A 435 12.22 -17.19 30.09
C LEU A 435 11.44 -15.90 30.41
N TYR A 436 11.74 -15.27 31.55
CA TYR A 436 11.15 -14.00 31.96
C TYR A 436 11.91 -12.80 31.40
N GLU A 437 13.24 -12.79 31.46
CA GLU A 437 14.08 -11.67 30.98
C GLU A 437 13.92 -11.38 29.47
N VAL A 438 13.39 -12.33 28.70
CA VAL A 438 13.11 -12.19 27.26
C VAL A 438 11.72 -11.66 26.95
N SER A 439 10.89 -11.45 27.98
CA SER A 439 9.53 -10.96 27.85
C SER A 439 9.45 -9.44 27.72
N LEU A 440 8.43 -8.96 27.00
CA LEU A 440 8.04 -7.55 27.04
C LEU A 440 7.66 -7.12 28.47
N ILE A 441 6.97 -7.97 29.24
CA ILE A 441 6.52 -7.61 30.59
C ILE A 441 7.70 -7.31 31.53
N SER A 442 8.81 -8.05 31.44
CA SER A 442 10.02 -7.79 32.26
C SER A 442 10.65 -6.40 32.01
N HIS A 443 10.43 -5.82 30.83
CA HIS A 443 10.86 -4.46 30.50
C HIS A 443 9.93 -3.42 31.15
N CYS A 444 8.62 -3.60 31.02
CA CYS A 444 7.62 -2.77 31.68
C CYS A 444 7.75 -2.80 33.23
N GLU A 445 8.06 -3.95 33.80
CA GLU A 445 8.31 -4.15 35.23
C GLU A 445 9.71 -3.66 35.68
N LYS A 446 10.58 -3.25 34.73
CA LYS A 446 11.96 -2.81 34.96
C LYS A 446 12.84 -3.85 35.66
N ALA A 447 12.52 -5.12 35.43
CA ALA A 447 13.18 -6.26 36.05
C ALA A 447 14.22 -6.93 35.14
N ASN A 448 14.30 -6.54 33.86
CA ASN A 448 15.20 -7.14 32.90
C ASN A 448 16.66 -6.68 33.02
N ALA A 449 17.61 -7.63 32.89
CA ALA A 449 19.03 -7.37 32.68
C ALA A 449 19.40 -7.09 31.20
N PHE A 450 18.57 -7.54 30.25
CA PHE A 450 18.77 -7.45 28.80
C PHE A 450 17.99 -6.30 28.11
N SER A 451 17.53 -5.28 28.84
CA SER A 451 16.96 -4.05 28.26
C SER A 451 17.89 -3.46 27.19
N HIS A 452 17.36 -2.70 26.21
CA HIS A 452 18.16 -1.88 25.26
C HIS A 452 19.55 -1.53 25.81
N ASN A 453 20.57 -2.22 25.31
CA ASN A 453 21.99 -1.91 25.52
C ASN A 453 22.48 -2.10 26.98
N GLY A 454 21.71 -2.80 27.82
CA GLY A 454 21.94 -2.96 29.26
C GLY A 454 21.81 -1.66 30.07
N GLN A 455 21.15 -0.63 29.54
CA GLN A 455 21.10 0.72 30.13
C GLN A 455 19.86 0.99 31.01
N GLY A 456 18.85 0.10 31.04
CA GLY A 456 17.63 0.30 31.83
C GLY A 456 16.73 1.45 31.34
N VAL A 457 16.84 1.81 30.06
CA VAL A 457 15.97 2.79 29.40
C VAL A 457 14.60 2.15 29.16
N ALA A 458 13.52 2.93 29.29
CA ALA A 458 12.18 2.46 28.94
C ALA A 458 12.08 2.26 27.41
N LEU A 459 11.26 1.29 26.99
CA LEU A 459 10.95 1.09 25.57
C LEU A 459 10.14 2.29 25.06
N ASP A 460 10.35 2.67 23.79
CA ASP A 460 9.62 3.79 23.18
C ASP A 460 8.19 3.36 22.80
N PRO A 461 7.18 4.26 22.81
CA PRO A 461 5.80 3.87 22.57
C PRO A 461 5.59 3.33 21.15
N VAL A 462 5.20 2.05 21.03
CA VAL A 462 4.89 1.41 19.75
C VAL A 462 3.38 1.16 19.61
N PRO A 463 2.75 1.46 18.46
CA PRO A 463 1.37 1.08 18.18
C PRO A 463 1.24 -0.43 17.94
N ALA A 464 0.24 -1.08 18.54
CA ALA A 464 0.00 -2.52 18.39
C ALA A 464 -1.49 -2.90 18.19
N LEU A 465 -1.76 -3.75 17.19
CA LEU A 465 -3.08 -4.34 16.91
C LEU A 465 -3.08 -5.84 17.24
N TYR A 466 -3.55 -6.20 18.43
CA TYR A 466 -3.63 -7.59 18.87
C TYR A 466 -4.87 -8.30 18.31
N TRP A 467 -4.67 -9.51 17.79
CA TRP A 467 -5.73 -10.46 17.42
C TRP A 467 -5.65 -11.72 18.27
N GLN A 468 -6.29 -11.68 19.44
CA GLN A 468 -6.18 -12.72 20.47
C GLN A 468 -7.37 -13.68 20.44
N SER A 469 -7.17 -14.94 20.82
CA SER A 469 -8.30 -15.82 21.11
C SER A 469 -8.57 -15.91 22.60
N ALA A 470 -9.84 -15.75 22.99
CA ALA A 470 -10.31 -16.15 24.32
C ALA A 470 -10.40 -17.68 24.47
N ARG A 471 -10.36 -18.44 23.36
CA ARG A 471 -10.30 -19.91 23.34
C ARG A 471 -8.90 -20.47 23.26
N ASP A 472 -7.89 -19.67 22.93
CA ASP A 472 -6.51 -20.14 23.01
C ASP A 472 -6.16 -20.45 24.47
N THR A 473 -5.59 -21.63 24.63
CA THR A 473 -5.36 -22.32 25.89
C THR A 473 -3.87 -22.51 26.18
N LEU A 474 -3.04 -22.17 25.19
CA LEU A 474 -1.58 -22.14 25.24
C LEU A 474 -1.14 -20.70 25.55
N PHE A 475 -1.53 -19.75 24.69
CA PHE A 475 -1.34 -18.31 24.83
C PHE A 475 -2.71 -17.67 24.97
N ASN A 476 -3.14 -17.38 26.20
CA ASN A 476 -4.54 -17.06 26.49
C ASN A 476 -4.81 -15.54 26.46
N MET A 477 -6.04 -15.12 26.75
CA MET A 477 -6.37 -13.69 26.73
C MET A 477 -5.63 -12.87 27.81
N ASN A 478 -5.15 -13.49 28.90
CA ASN A 478 -4.33 -12.81 29.89
C ASN A 478 -3.02 -12.33 29.24
N ASP A 479 -2.36 -13.18 28.45
CA ASP A 479 -1.12 -12.84 27.73
C ASP A 479 -1.27 -11.57 26.88
N ALA A 480 -2.28 -11.50 26.02
CA ALA A 480 -2.51 -10.30 25.21
C ALA A 480 -2.93 -9.08 26.04
N ARG A 481 -3.66 -9.28 27.15
CA ARG A 481 -4.07 -8.19 28.06
C ARG A 481 -2.85 -7.56 28.74
N ASP A 482 -1.96 -8.37 29.30
CA ASP A 482 -0.74 -7.90 29.98
C ASP A 482 0.21 -7.18 29.02
N ASN A 483 0.40 -7.70 27.80
CA ASN A 483 1.15 -7.01 26.75
C ASN A 483 0.48 -5.67 26.36
N ALA A 484 -0.84 -5.66 26.13
CA ALA A 484 -1.56 -4.44 25.74
C ALA A 484 -1.53 -3.37 26.84
N ASP A 485 -1.70 -3.76 28.11
CA ASP A 485 -1.62 -2.85 29.25
C ASP A 485 -0.21 -2.26 29.41
N CYS A 486 0.83 -3.08 29.20
CA CYS A 486 2.23 -2.64 29.17
C CYS A 486 2.47 -1.60 28.05
N LEU A 487 2.09 -1.87 26.80
CA LEU A 487 2.26 -0.92 25.70
C LEU A 487 1.42 0.36 25.87
N LYS A 488 0.20 0.26 26.41
CA LYS A 488 -0.62 1.43 26.76
C LYS A 488 0.02 2.27 27.87
N ALA A 489 0.65 1.65 28.87
CA ALA A 489 1.37 2.35 29.93
C ALA A 489 2.64 3.08 29.43
N LEU A 490 3.25 2.60 28.35
CA LEU A 490 4.32 3.30 27.63
C LEU A 490 3.79 4.46 26.75
N GLY A 491 2.48 4.51 26.47
CA GLY A 491 1.83 5.51 25.64
C GLY A 491 1.57 5.08 24.19
N GLY A 492 1.70 3.79 23.88
CA GLY A 492 1.44 3.24 22.56
C GLY A 492 -0.05 3.26 22.18
N ASP A 493 -0.33 3.40 20.89
CA ASP A 493 -1.69 3.29 20.37
C ASP A 493 -2.07 1.82 20.20
N VAL A 494 -2.84 1.27 21.14
CA VAL A 494 -3.08 -0.17 21.24
C VAL A 494 -4.54 -0.54 21.06
N ARG A 495 -4.78 -1.57 20.26
CA ARG A 495 -6.08 -2.21 19.99
C ARG A 495 -6.01 -3.69 20.36
N LEU A 496 -7.02 -4.23 21.04
CA LEU A 496 -7.11 -5.66 21.36
C LEU A 496 -8.46 -6.22 20.90
N LEU A 497 -8.43 -6.91 19.76
CA LEU A 497 -9.60 -7.55 19.16
C LEU A 497 -9.51 -9.05 19.41
N THR A 498 -10.63 -9.69 19.72
CA THR A 498 -10.67 -11.15 19.88
C THR A 498 -11.21 -11.87 18.67
N LYS A 499 -10.86 -13.16 18.56
CA LYS A 499 -11.31 -14.09 17.52
C LYS A 499 -11.87 -15.40 18.09
N THR A 500 -12.54 -16.18 17.25
CA THR A 500 -13.25 -17.41 17.64
C THR A 500 -12.47 -18.71 17.47
N ASN A 501 -11.46 -18.76 16.60
CA ASN A 501 -10.56 -19.92 16.52
C ASN A 501 -9.75 -20.05 17.82
N GLY A 502 -9.24 -21.24 18.12
CA GLY A 502 -8.37 -21.49 19.29
C GLY A 502 -6.96 -20.96 19.06
N HIS A 503 -5.99 -21.87 19.01
CA HIS A 503 -4.57 -21.57 18.74
C HIS A 503 -4.23 -21.48 17.25
N ASP A 504 -5.22 -21.59 16.36
CA ASP A 504 -5.01 -21.43 14.92
C ASP A 504 -5.06 -19.94 14.53
N ALA A 505 -4.14 -19.51 13.66
CA ALA A 505 -4.21 -18.23 12.97
C ALA A 505 -4.67 -18.46 11.53
N GLY A 506 -5.72 -17.76 11.10
CA GLY A 506 -6.27 -17.90 9.75
C GLY A 506 -6.90 -16.63 9.20
N ASP A 507 -6.79 -16.41 7.91
CA ASP A 507 -7.15 -15.15 7.24
C ASP A 507 -8.66 -14.82 7.29
N GLY A 508 -9.53 -15.83 7.50
CA GLY A 508 -11.00 -15.64 7.58
C GLY A 508 -11.55 -15.19 8.94
N GLU A 509 -10.67 -14.78 9.86
CA GLU A 509 -11.02 -14.35 11.23
C GLU A 509 -11.63 -12.94 11.26
N ARG A 510 -12.54 -12.72 12.21
CA ARG A 510 -13.31 -11.47 12.33
C ARG A 510 -13.70 -11.15 13.78
N CYS A 511 -14.00 -9.89 14.05
CA CYS A 511 -14.72 -9.48 15.27
C CYS A 511 -16.00 -8.71 14.88
N GLY A 512 -17.14 -9.40 14.90
CA GLY A 512 -18.39 -8.91 14.32
C GLY A 512 -18.25 -8.75 12.80
N ASP A 513 -18.43 -7.51 12.33
CA ASP A 513 -18.25 -7.12 10.93
C ASP A 513 -16.83 -6.63 10.59
N LEU A 514 -15.90 -6.59 11.57
CA LEU A 514 -14.48 -6.29 11.35
C LEU A 514 -13.73 -7.53 10.81
N ASP A 515 -13.31 -7.50 9.55
CA ASP A 515 -12.38 -8.46 8.95
C ASP A 515 -10.95 -8.24 9.42
N LYS A 516 -10.24 -9.33 9.79
CA LYS A 516 -8.88 -9.26 10.32
C LYS A 516 -7.86 -8.74 9.30
N VAL A 517 -7.82 -9.31 8.10
CA VAL A 517 -6.79 -9.00 7.10
C VAL A 517 -6.92 -7.55 6.65
N GLN A 518 -8.16 -7.11 6.43
CA GLN A 518 -8.49 -5.72 6.13
C GLN A 518 -8.05 -4.77 7.27
N SER A 519 -8.37 -5.09 8.52
CA SER A 519 -7.99 -4.27 9.68
C SER A 519 -6.48 -4.17 9.88
N ILE A 520 -5.73 -5.26 9.67
CA ILE A 520 -4.26 -5.24 9.79
C ILE A 520 -3.63 -4.44 8.65
N ARG A 521 -4.17 -4.50 7.43
CA ARG A 521 -3.66 -3.66 6.34
C ARG A 521 -3.92 -2.18 6.62
N ASP A 522 -5.14 -1.81 7.01
CA ASP A 522 -5.48 -0.41 7.29
C ASP A 522 -4.70 0.14 8.51
N TRP A 523 -4.37 -0.72 9.47
CA TRP A 523 -3.43 -0.43 10.56
C TRP A 523 -2.05 -0.05 10.03
N PHE A 524 -1.44 -0.89 9.18
CA PHE A 524 -0.15 -0.58 8.59
C PHE A 524 -0.20 0.61 7.63
N ASP A 525 -1.29 0.81 6.88
CA ASP A 525 -1.44 1.97 6.00
C ASP A 525 -1.43 3.28 6.82
N GLU A 526 -2.09 3.29 7.99
CA GLU A 526 -2.03 4.46 8.88
C GLU A 526 -0.66 4.62 9.56
N LYS A 527 -0.10 3.54 10.12
CA LYS A 527 1.10 3.64 10.99
C LYS A 527 2.42 3.70 10.23
N LEU A 528 2.52 3.07 9.06
CA LEU A 528 3.77 2.97 8.29
C LEU A 528 3.79 3.92 7.08
N LYS A 529 2.67 4.07 6.36
CA LYS A 529 2.60 4.97 5.20
C LYS A 529 2.09 6.38 5.54
N GLY A 530 1.65 6.60 6.78
CA GLY A 530 1.07 7.87 7.22
C GLY A 530 -0.30 8.17 6.60
N GLU A 531 -1.05 7.16 6.13
CA GLU A 531 -2.41 7.34 5.58
C GLU A 531 -3.41 7.62 6.71
N ALA A 532 -3.40 8.87 7.18
CA ALA A 532 -4.12 9.29 8.38
C ALA A 532 -5.62 8.95 8.37
N GLY A 533 -6.06 8.24 9.42
CA GLY A 533 -7.46 7.88 9.65
C GLY A 533 -7.87 6.51 9.10
N LYS A 534 -7.01 5.81 8.34
CA LYS A 534 -7.31 4.46 7.83
C LYS A 534 -7.67 3.47 8.93
N ALA A 535 -7.05 3.56 10.10
CA ALA A 535 -7.30 2.66 11.22
C ALA A 535 -8.30 3.21 12.24
N SER A 536 -8.86 4.41 12.02
CA SER A 536 -9.67 5.11 13.02
C SER A 536 -11.00 4.43 13.38
N TYR A 537 -11.51 3.55 12.50
CA TYR A 537 -12.69 2.73 12.77
C TYR A 537 -12.40 1.54 13.72
N ILE A 538 -11.13 1.18 13.93
CA ILE A 538 -10.74 0.02 14.72
C ILE A 538 -10.91 0.34 16.22
N PRO A 539 -11.81 -0.36 16.94
CA PRO A 539 -12.14 -0.07 18.34
C PRO A 539 -11.03 -0.48 19.31
N ASN A 540 -10.90 0.23 20.43
CA ASN A 540 -9.93 -0.07 21.49
C ASN A 540 -9.95 -1.54 21.93
N TYR A 541 -11.15 -2.08 22.15
CA TYR A 541 -11.37 -3.49 22.42
C TYR A 541 -12.58 -3.99 21.62
N CYS A 542 -12.48 -5.22 21.10
CA CYS A 542 -13.61 -5.94 20.49
C CYS A 542 -13.62 -7.37 20.99
N PHE A 543 -14.77 -7.84 21.48
CA PHE A 543 -14.95 -9.18 22.03
C PHE A 543 -15.94 -9.97 21.19
N THR A 544 -15.46 -10.96 20.44
CA THR A 544 -16.28 -11.95 19.73
C THR A 544 -17.04 -12.83 20.71
N LEU A 545 -18.35 -12.90 20.57
CA LEU A 545 -19.24 -13.67 21.44
C LEU A 545 -19.72 -14.92 20.69
N GLY A 546 -19.40 -16.10 21.22
CA GLY A 546 -19.75 -17.38 20.60
C GLY A 546 -18.79 -17.81 19.49
N GLU A 547 -19.28 -18.59 18.51
CA GLU A 547 -18.41 -19.41 17.65
C GLU A 547 -18.27 -18.90 16.21
N SER A 548 -19.25 -18.16 15.68
CA SER A 548 -19.26 -17.67 14.30
C SER A 548 -18.38 -16.43 14.06
N GLY A 549 -18.03 -15.72 15.14
CA GLY A 549 -17.34 -14.42 15.09
C GLY A 549 -18.24 -13.25 14.69
N THR A 550 -19.48 -13.50 14.27
CA THR A 550 -20.42 -12.47 13.78
C THR A 550 -21.18 -11.73 14.89
N ASP A 551 -21.30 -12.32 16.08
CA ASP A 551 -21.75 -11.59 17.27
C ASP A 551 -20.51 -11.09 18.01
N ALA A 552 -20.47 -9.80 18.29
CA ALA A 552 -19.38 -9.15 18.99
C ALA A 552 -19.86 -7.85 19.66
N VAL A 553 -19.08 -7.37 20.63
CA VAL A 553 -19.29 -6.06 21.26
C VAL A 553 -17.95 -5.32 21.39
N ILE A 554 -18.01 -3.99 21.44
CA ILE A 554 -16.83 -3.14 21.65
C ILE A 554 -16.89 -2.41 22.99
N THR A 555 -15.72 -2.10 23.55
CA THR A 555 -15.56 -1.27 24.75
C THR A 555 -14.35 -0.35 24.61
N ASP A 556 -14.37 0.78 25.31
CA ASP A 556 -13.25 1.73 25.34
C ASP A 556 -12.07 1.23 26.20
N ASP A 557 -12.40 0.53 27.30
CA ASP A 557 -11.49 -0.04 28.30
C ASP A 557 -11.61 -1.57 28.35
N PHE A 558 -10.58 -2.25 28.88
CA PHE A 558 -10.67 -3.69 29.15
C PHE A 558 -11.66 -3.94 30.30
N PRO A 559 -12.58 -4.91 30.19
CA PRO A 559 -13.61 -5.17 31.19
C PRO A 559 -13.09 -5.38 32.61
N THR A 560 -13.60 -4.57 33.54
CA THR A 560 -13.34 -4.71 34.98
C THR A 560 -14.27 -5.75 35.60
N ASN A 561 -13.77 -6.49 36.61
CA ASN A 561 -14.57 -7.47 37.32
C ASN A 561 -15.56 -6.83 38.30
N ILE A 562 -16.77 -7.39 38.38
CA ILE A 562 -17.75 -7.07 39.43
C ILE A 562 -17.46 -7.97 40.65
N ASN A 563 -17.34 -7.32 41.82
CA ASN A 563 -16.82 -7.92 43.05
C ASN A 563 -17.66 -9.07 43.63
N GLY A 564 -16.96 -10.12 44.08
CA GLY A 564 -17.23 -10.75 45.37
C GLY A 564 -18.36 -11.79 45.46
N PHE A 565 -18.64 -12.52 44.39
CA PHE A 565 -19.54 -13.67 44.42
C PHE A 565 -19.05 -14.72 45.42
N MET A 566 -19.83 -15.01 46.46
CA MET A 566 -19.43 -15.92 47.53
C MET A 566 -19.24 -17.36 47.03
N VAL A 567 -18.07 -17.94 47.31
CA VAL A 567 -17.79 -19.37 47.16
C VAL A 567 -17.95 -20.03 48.54
N PRO A 568 -19.10 -20.66 48.84
CA PRO A 568 -19.35 -21.29 50.13
C PRO A 568 -18.46 -22.53 50.30
N GLU A 569 -18.17 -22.88 51.55
CA GLU A 569 -17.30 -24.01 51.90
C GLU A 569 -17.68 -25.32 51.18
N GLN A 570 -16.74 -25.86 50.41
CA GLN A 570 -16.84 -27.12 49.67
C GLN A 570 -15.81 -28.11 50.19
N SER A 571 -16.22 -29.34 50.51
CA SER A 571 -15.30 -30.47 50.66
C SER A 571 -15.09 -31.14 49.30
N ILE A 572 -13.84 -31.29 48.87
CA ILE A 572 -13.45 -31.82 47.55
C ILE A 572 -12.33 -32.86 47.76
N THR A 573 -12.40 -33.96 47.02
CA THR A 573 -11.32 -34.96 47.00
C THR A 573 -10.34 -34.63 45.88
N ALA A 574 -9.28 -33.87 46.15
CA ALA A 574 -8.24 -33.60 45.16
C ALA A 574 -7.52 -34.90 44.78
N PHE A 575 -7.69 -35.34 43.54
CA PHE A 575 -7.17 -36.62 43.05
C PHE A 575 -7.13 -36.62 41.53
N SER A 576 -5.94 -36.80 40.96
CA SER A 576 -5.69 -36.64 39.52
C SER A 576 -6.52 -37.54 38.62
N HIS A 577 -7.01 -38.69 39.11
CA HIS A 577 -7.65 -39.73 38.28
C HIS A 577 -9.17 -39.90 38.51
N VAL A 578 -9.86 -38.92 39.11
CA VAL A 578 -11.33 -38.92 39.25
C VAL A 578 -11.88 -37.54 38.92
N ASP A 579 -12.99 -37.53 38.19
CA ASP A 579 -13.75 -36.33 37.83
C ASP A 579 -14.79 -36.00 38.93
N GLN A 580 -14.35 -35.48 40.07
CA GLN A 580 -15.24 -34.71 40.94
C GLN A 580 -15.26 -33.27 40.46
N ALA A 581 -16.42 -32.78 40.07
CA ALA A 581 -16.65 -31.39 39.71
C ALA A 581 -17.68 -30.78 40.69
N ASN A 582 -17.25 -29.84 41.52
CA ASN A 582 -18.16 -29.02 42.31
C ASN A 582 -18.60 -27.82 41.46
N SER A 583 -19.90 -27.52 41.46
CA SER A 583 -20.51 -26.48 40.63
C SER A 583 -21.22 -25.46 41.49
N ILE A 584 -20.59 -24.30 41.66
CA ILE A 584 -21.03 -23.23 42.54
C ILE A 584 -21.73 -22.15 41.69
N LEU A 585 -22.99 -21.83 42.01
CA LEU A 585 -23.69 -20.70 41.41
C LEU A 585 -23.03 -19.39 41.86
N LEU A 586 -22.55 -18.60 40.91
CA LEU A 586 -22.08 -17.24 41.16
C LEU A 586 -23.21 -16.23 40.92
N SER A 587 -23.83 -16.29 39.73
CA SER A 587 -24.86 -15.34 39.31
C SER A 587 -25.91 -15.99 38.42
N THR A 588 -27.13 -15.43 38.41
CA THR A 588 -28.21 -15.79 37.49
C THR A 588 -28.58 -14.56 36.67
N THR A 589 -28.71 -14.71 35.36
CA THR A 589 -28.99 -13.58 34.46
C THR A 589 -30.47 -13.19 34.47
N GLY A 590 -30.74 -11.97 34.91
CA GLY A 590 -32.10 -11.39 34.93
C GLY A 590 -32.57 -10.79 33.59
N SER A 591 -31.67 -10.58 32.64
CA SER A 591 -31.92 -9.90 31.36
C SER A 591 -31.32 -10.68 30.18
N ALA A 592 -31.92 -10.52 28.99
CA ALA A 592 -31.37 -11.06 27.75
C ALA A 592 -30.14 -10.27 27.33
N GLY A 593 -29.11 -10.96 26.82
CA GLY A 593 -28.02 -10.34 26.08
C GLY A 593 -26.88 -9.77 26.93
N ALA A 594 -26.91 -9.91 28.26
CA ALA A 594 -25.79 -9.56 29.13
C ALA A 594 -24.51 -10.28 28.68
N VAL A 595 -23.36 -9.60 28.74
CA VAL A 595 -22.11 -10.11 28.15
C VAL A 595 -21.13 -10.45 29.26
N LEU A 596 -20.56 -11.66 29.20
CA LEU A 596 -19.45 -12.08 30.05
C LEU A 596 -18.20 -12.09 29.17
N ALA A 597 -17.43 -11.00 29.21
CA ALA A 597 -16.25 -10.76 28.36
C ALA A 597 -15.12 -10.17 29.20
N GLY A 598 -13.94 -10.80 29.24
CA GLY A 598 -12.78 -10.37 30.04
C GLY A 598 -12.08 -11.53 30.75
N VAL A 599 -11.30 -11.21 31.81
CA VAL A 599 -10.56 -12.20 32.63
C VAL A 599 -11.19 -12.32 34.03
N PRO A 600 -11.86 -13.45 34.36
CA PRO A 600 -12.42 -13.68 35.68
C PRO A 600 -11.33 -13.91 36.73
N LYS A 601 -11.60 -13.52 37.98
CA LYS A 601 -10.68 -13.67 39.11
C LYS A 601 -11.32 -14.48 40.23
N VAL A 602 -10.54 -15.29 40.92
CA VAL A 602 -10.98 -16.04 42.11
C VAL A 602 -9.97 -15.90 43.25
N THR A 603 -10.49 -15.77 44.47
CA THR A 603 -9.71 -15.74 45.70
C THR A 603 -10.21 -16.86 46.60
N LEU A 604 -9.44 -17.93 46.75
CA LEU A 604 -9.84 -19.16 47.42
C LEU A 604 -8.85 -19.54 48.53
N THR A 605 -9.37 -20.00 49.67
CA THR A 605 -8.58 -20.66 50.73
C THR A 605 -8.73 -22.17 50.59
N VAL A 606 -7.62 -22.88 50.43
CA VAL A 606 -7.53 -24.35 50.44
C VAL A 606 -7.00 -24.81 51.78
N SER A 607 -7.76 -25.64 52.49
CA SER A 607 -7.43 -26.15 53.83
C SER A 607 -7.64 -27.67 53.90
N GLY A 608 -7.05 -28.34 54.88
CA GLY A 608 -7.18 -29.79 55.05
C GLY A 608 -6.26 -30.34 56.14
N LEU A 609 -6.33 -31.65 56.36
CA LEU A 609 -5.44 -32.33 57.32
C LEU A 609 -4.06 -32.54 56.68
N THR A 610 -3.07 -31.78 57.16
CA THR A 610 -1.66 -31.84 56.73
C THR A 610 -0.89 -33.04 57.29
N GLU A 611 -1.53 -33.91 58.05
CA GLU A 611 -0.87 -34.94 58.85
C GLU A 611 -0.64 -36.24 58.06
N LEU A 612 0.59 -36.39 57.54
CA LEU A 612 1.47 -37.60 57.60
C LEU A 612 2.32 -37.84 56.34
N VAL A 613 2.10 -37.12 55.24
CA VAL A 613 2.85 -37.22 53.97
C VAL A 613 2.99 -35.81 53.37
N PRO A 614 4.06 -35.46 52.63
CA PRO A 614 4.03 -34.29 51.74
C PRO A 614 2.97 -34.52 50.65
N VAL A 615 1.75 -34.03 50.90
CA VAL A 615 0.65 -33.98 49.94
C VAL A 615 0.49 -32.56 49.42
N ASP A 616 0.41 -32.45 48.10
CA ASP A 616 0.31 -31.19 47.37
C ASP A 616 -0.96 -31.26 46.50
N PRO A 617 -2.11 -30.77 47.01
CA PRO A 617 -3.38 -30.87 46.30
C PRO A 617 -3.35 -29.93 45.09
N ILE A 618 -3.79 -30.42 43.94
CA ILE A 618 -4.07 -29.58 42.77
C ILE A 618 -5.56 -29.68 42.45
N LEU A 619 -6.18 -28.52 42.24
CA LEU A 619 -7.56 -28.35 41.80
C LEU A 619 -7.58 -27.51 40.53
N PHE A 620 -8.59 -27.68 39.67
CA PHE A 620 -8.72 -26.95 38.42
C PHE A 620 -9.99 -26.11 38.44
N LEU A 621 -9.88 -24.85 38.01
CA LEU A 621 -10.90 -23.83 38.15
C LEU A 621 -11.31 -23.32 36.77
N GLY A 622 -12.62 -23.28 36.49
CA GLY A 622 -13.14 -22.76 35.23
C GLY A 622 -14.50 -22.10 35.39
N ILE A 623 -14.85 -21.19 34.47
CA ILE A 623 -16.20 -20.60 34.43
C ILE A 623 -17.07 -21.41 33.48
N GLY A 624 -18.20 -21.88 34.00
CA GLY A 624 -19.25 -22.55 33.24
C GLY A 624 -20.55 -21.76 33.18
N ILE A 625 -21.37 -22.09 32.20
CA ILE A 625 -22.76 -21.68 32.08
C ILE A 625 -23.64 -22.92 32.20
N ARG A 626 -24.71 -22.82 32.99
CA ARG A 626 -25.87 -23.70 32.85
C ARG A 626 -26.98 -22.91 32.18
N SER A 627 -27.33 -23.30 30.97
CA SER A 627 -28.41 -22.64 30.24
C SER A 627 -29.76 -22.81 30.95
N ALA A 628 -30.66 -21.85 30.82
CA ALA A 628 -32.00 -21.91 31.42
C ALA A 628 -32.71 -23.26 31.14
N GLY A 629 -33.05 -24.00 32.21
CA GLY A 629 -33.70 -25.31 32.13
C GLY A 629 -32.78 -26.51 31.86
N SER A 630 -31.46 -26.30 31.68
CA SER A 630 -30.45 -27.35 31.67
C SER A 630 -30.18 -27.91 33.07
N SER A 631 -29.77 -29.17 33.15
CA SER A 631 -29.21 -29.78 34.38
C SER A 631 -27.69 -29.91 34.36
N SER A 632 -27.04 -29.59 33.22
CA SER A 632 -25.59 -29.72 33.02
C SER A 632 -24.94 -28.36 32.80
N ASP A 633 -23.73 -28.23 33.33
CA ASP A 633 -22.85 -27.07 33.15
C ASP A 633 -21.96 -27.28 31.92
N THR A 634 -21.71 -26.21 31.17
CA THR A 634 -20.80 -26.18 30.02
C THR A 634 -19.76 -25.10 30.25
N LEU A 635 -18.46 -25.43 30.16
CA LEU A 635 -17.38 -24.45 30.25
C LEU A 635 -17.46 -23.44 29.10
N VAL A 636 -17.29 -22.14 29.42
CA VAL A 636 -17.52 -21.04 28.48
C VAL A 636 -16.58 -21.08 27.26
N MET A 637 -15.36 -21.58 27.44
CA MET A 637 -14.32 -21.68 26.40
C MET A 637 -13.77 -23.09 26.25
N GLY A 638 -14.66 -24.09 26.16
CA GLY A 638 -14.25 -25.48 25.89
C GLY A 638 -13.53 -26.11 27.08
N ASN A 639 -12.32 -26.65 26.89
CA ASN A 639 -11.53 -27.30 27.94
C ASN A 639 -10.63 -26.34 28.74
N GLN A 640 -11.04 -25.09 28.88
CA GLN A 640 -10.26 -24.09 29.60
C GLN A 640 -10.46 -24.17 31.12
N VAL A 641 -9.39 -24.54 31.81
CA VAL A 641 -9.28 -24.48 33.27
C VAL A 641 -7.91 -23.97 33.71
N ARG A 642 -7.90 -23.25 34.83
CA ARG A 642 -6.70 -22.78 35.53
C ARG A 642 -6.47 -23.65 36.77
N PRO A 643 -5.34 -24.37 36.88
CA PRO A 643 -5.02 -25.11 38.08
C PRO A 643 -4.64 -24.18 39.25
N MET A 644 -4.72 -24.74 40.45
CA MET A 644 -4.35 -24.15 41.74
C MET A 644 -3.63 -25.24 42.53
N ARG A 645 -2.39 -24.99 42.95
CA ARG A 645 -1.51 -25.96 43.63
C ARG A 645 -1.28 -25.58 45.09
N GLY A 646 -1.42 -26.53 46.01
CA GLY A 646 -1.06 -26.38 47.42
C GLY A 646 -2.17 -25.86 48.35
N PHE A 647 -1.85 -25.84 49.64
CA PHE A 647 -2.71 -25.29 50.71
C PHE A 647 -2.46 -23.79 50.92
N GLY A 648 -3.43 -23.10 51.52
CA GLY A 648 -3.33 -21.69 51.87
C GLY A 648 -4.28 -20.80 51.07
N ASN A 649 -3.98 -19.51 51.02
CA ASN A 649 -4.75 -18.52 50.26
C ASN A 649 -4.18 -18.39 48.85
N HIS A 650 -5.06 -18.48 47.87
CA HIS A 650 -4.75 -18.38 46.45
C HIS A 650 -5.53 -17.24 45.84
N GLU A 651 -4.85 -16.36 45.11
CA GLU A 651 -5.46 -15.35 44.26
C GLU A 651 -5.08 -15.70 42.82
N ILE A 652 -6.09 -15.97 41.99
CA ILE A 652 -5.90 -16.59 40.67
C ILE A 652 -6.77 -15.89 39.65
N GLU A 653 -6.13 -15.37 38.60
CA GLU A 653 -6.82 -15.11 37.34
C GLU A 653 -7.09 -16.42 36.61
N LEU A 654 -8.35 -16.61 36.23
CA LEU A 654 -8.76 -17.68 35.34
C LEU A 654 -8.39 -17.32 33.89
N THR A 655 -8.75 -18.19 32.95
CA THR A 655 -8.61 -17.88 31.51
C THR A 655 -9.71 -16.91 31.05
N GLY A 656 -9.43 -16.21 29.96
CA GLY A 656 -10.39 -15.32 29.31
C GLY A 656 -11.73 -15.98 28.95
N VAL A 657 -12.82 -15.24 29.11
CA VAL A 657 -14.17 -15.63 28.72
C VAL A 657 -14.77 -14.55 27.83
N ASN A 658 -15.56 -14.91 26.81
CA ASN A 658 -16.28 -14.03 25.88
C ASN A 658 -17.59 -14.70 25.41
N VAL A 659 -18.72 -14.38 26.03
CA VAL A 659 -20.01 -15.02 25.70
C VAL A 659 -21.20 -14.11 25.99
N ARG A 660 -22.21 -14.17 25.12
CA ARG A 660 -23.50 -13.53 25.35
C ARG A 660 -24.44 -14.48 26.09
N LEU A 661 -24.91 -14.06 27.26
CA LEU A 661 -25.78 -14.83 28.13
C LEU A 661 -27.26 -14.66 27.76
N GLN A 662 -28.05 -15.72 27.91
CA GLN A 662 -29.50 -15.71 27.73
C GLN A 662 -30.22 -15.47 29.07
N PRO A 663 -31.51 -15.09 29.08
CA PRO A 663 -32.28 -14.94 30.33
C PRO A 663 -32.38 -16.26 31.10
N GLY A 664 -32.06 -16.25 32.39
CA GLY A 664 -32.14 -17.42 33.26
C GLY A 664 -30.96 -18.39 33.12
N ASP A 665 -29.91 -18.01 32.38
CA ASP A 665 -28.62 -18.69 32.44
C ASP A 665 -27.96 -18.48 33.81
N GLU A 666 -27.29 -19.52 34.30
CA GLU A 666 -26.53 -19.48 35.55
C GLU A 666 -25.04 -19.50 35.26
N VAL A 667 -24.33 -18.44 35.65
CA VAL A 667 -22.86 -18.39 35.61
C VAL A 667 -22.32 -19.07 36.86
N ARG A 668 -21.42 -20.04 36.67
CA ARG A 668 -20.98 -20.99 37.70
C ARG A 668 -19.46 -21.10 37.74
N LEU A 669 -18.91 -21.17 38.95
CA LEU A 669 -17.52 -21.62 39.16
C LEU A 669 -17.53 -23.15 39.22
N LEU A 670 -16.75 -23.76 38.34
CA LEU A 670 -16.52 -25.21 38.31
C LEU A 670 -15.16 -25.48 38.93
N ILE A 671 -15.13 -26.36 39.94
CA ILE A 671 -13.91 -26.78 40.64
C ILE A 671 -13.75 -28.30 40.44
N TYR A 672 -12.71 -28.69 39.70
CA TYR A 672 -12.41 -30.08 39.36
C TYR A 672 -11.26 -30.62 40.21
N SER A 673 -11.33 -31.90 40.57
CA SER A 673 -10.27 -32.64 41.28
C SER A 673 -9.09 -33.10 40.41
N GLY A 674 -9.23 -33.04 39.09
CA GLY A 674 -8.26 -33.48 38.09
C GLY A 674 -8.65 -33.03 36.67
N ASP A 675 -7.66 -32.88 35.79
CA ASP A 675 -7.84 -32.70 34.33
C ASP A 675 -6.66 -33.38 33.60
N ASN A 676 -6.82 -34.68 33.28
CA ASN A 676 -5.76 -35.48 32.67
C ASN A 676 -5.56 -35.21 31.18
N ASP A 677 -6.57 -34.71 30.47
CA ASP A 677 -6.45 -34.48 29.02
C ASP A 677 -5.50 -33.32 28.73
N ARG A 678 -5.47 -32.34 29.63
CA ARG A 678 -4.66 -31.13 29.49
C ARG A 678 -3.43 -31.07 30.40
N TYR A 679 -3.54 -31.60 31.61
CA TYR A 679 -2.46 -31.63 32.60
C TYR A 679 -2.18 -33.08 33.09
N PRO A 680 -1.85 -34.02 32.19
CA PRO A 680 -1.59 -35.41 32.55
C PRO A 680 -0.46 -35.54 33.59
N ASN A 681 -0.68 -36.38 34.60
CA ASN A 681 0.19 -36.56 35.77
C ASN A 681 0.31 -35.36 36.72
N SER A 682 -0.43 -34.27 36.50
CA SER A 682 -0.55 -33.22 37.52
C SER A 682 -1.54 -33.63 38.61
N GLY A 683 -1.33 -33.08 39.81
CA GLY A 683 -2.15 -33.36 40.99
C GLY A 683 -1.79 -34.63 41.74
N SER A 684 -2.44 -34.80 42.89
CA SER A 684 -2.09 -35.87 43.81
C SER A 684 -2.50 -37.24 43.27
N ARG A 685 -1.54 -38.18 43.23
CA ARG A 685 -1.76 -39.61 42.96
C ARG A 685 -2.37 -40.38 44.13
N VAL A 686 -2.59 -39.71 45.27
CA VAL A 686 -3.30 -40.23 46.44
C VAL A 686 -4.46 -39.28 46.75
N PRO A 687 -5.70 -39.76 46.93
CA PRO A 687 -6.82 -38.87 47.23
C PRO A 687 -6.59 -38.01 48.48
N VAL A 688 -6.62 -36.68 48.32
CA VAL A 688 -6.48 -35.70 49.41
C VAL A 688 -7.82 -35.04 49.66
N GLN A 689 -8.34 -35.14 50.88
CA GLN A 689 -9.53 -34.38 51.27
C GLN A 689 -9.12 -32.94 51.58
N VAL A 690 -9.68 -31.99 50.83
CA VAL A 690 -9.49 -30.55 51.03
C VAL A 690 -10.82 -29.84 51.16
N THR A 691 -10.79 -28.72 51.88
CA THR A 691 -11.90 -27.80 52.03
C THR A 691 -11.55 -26.48 51.35
N VAL A 692 -12.42 -26.01 50.46
CA VAL A 692 -12.25 -24.80 49.64
C VAL A 692 -13.37 -23.81 49.92
N ALA A 693 -13.02 -22.56 50.20
CA ALA A 693 -13.97 -21.46 50.39
C ALA A 693 -13.37 -20.13 49.92
N GLY A 694 -14.18 -19.12 49.62
CA GLY A 694 -13.68 -17.79 49.24
C GLY A 694 -14.67 -16.96 48.43
N SER A 695 -14.18 -16.34 47.35
CA SER A 695 -14.98 -15.52 46.44
C SER A 695 -14.49 -15.60 44.98
N ALA A 696 -15.39 -15.26 44.06
CA ALA A 696 -15.09 -15.05 42.64
C ALA A 696 -15.52 -13.63 42.22
N GLU A 697 -14.90 -13.12 41.16
CA GLU A 697 -15.19 -11.82 40.54
C GLU A 697 -15.33 -12.06 39.03
N LEU A 698 -16.35 -11.46 38.40
CA LEU A 698 -16.71 -11.76 37.01
C LEU A 698 -16.74 -10.49 36.15
N PRO A 699 -16.23 -10.53 34.90
CA PRO A 699 -16.24 -9.40 34.00
C PRO A 699 -17.58 -9.36 33.25
N LEU A 700 -18.62 -8.98 33.99
CA LEU A 700 -20.01 -8.96 33.51
C LEU A 700 -20.38 -7.55 33.05
N LEU A 701 -20.69 -7.43 31.77
CA LEU A 701 -21.02 -6.20 31.08
C LEU A 701 -22.52 -6.09 30.76
N ALA A 702 -22.97 -4.87 30.50
CA ALA A 702 -24.33 -4.56 30.11
C ALA A 702 -24.71 -5.17 28.73
N ALA A 703 -26.02 -5.29 28.48
CA ALA A 703 -26.53 -5.94 27.27
C ALA A 703 -26.59 -5.00 26.04
N ASP A 704 -26.60 -3.69 26.27
CA ASP A 704 -26.73 -2.60 25.30
C ASP A 704 -25.37 -2.05 24.82
N LEU A 705 -24.30 -2.83 24.95
CA LEU A 705 -23.01 -2.51 24.35
C LEU A 705 -23.11 -2.40 22.82
N PRO A 706 -22.42 -1.43 22.20
CA PRO A 706 -22.37 -1.30 20.75
C PRO A 706 -21.70 -2.52 20.09
N ALA A 707 -22.21 -2.86 18.90
CA ALA A 707 -21.52 -3.74 17.97
C ALA A 707 -20.30 -3.01 17.36
N PRO A 708 -19.26 -3.74 16.91
CA PRO A 708 -18.19 -3.14 16.12
C PRO A 708 -18.71 -2.58 14.79
N PRO A 709 -18.06 -1.54 14.22
CA PRO A 709 -18.33 -1.08 12.86
C PRO A 709 -17.86 -2.09 11.81
N SER A 710 -18.27 -1.92 10.55
CA SER A 710 -17.66 -2.65 9.44
C SER A 710 -16.39 -1.95 8.95
N ASN A 711 -15.53 -2.64 8.21
CA ASN A 711 -14.37 -2.02 7.54
C ASN A 711 -14.75 -1.05 6.38
N THR A 712 -16.04 -0.77 6.18
CA THR A 712 -16.56 0.10 5.11
C THR A 712 -17.33 1.31 5.63
N ASP A 713 -17.46 1.47 6.95
CA ASP A 713 -18.06 2.61 7.63
C ASP A 713 -17.01 3.69 7.97
#